data_AF-A0AAU6ENA9-F1
#
_entry.id   AF-A0AAU6ENA9-F1
#
_cell.length_a   1.000
_cell.length_b   1.000
_cell.length_c   1.000
_cell.angle_alpha   90.00
_cell.angle_beta   90.00
_cell.angle_gamma   90.00
#
_symmetry.space_group_name_H-M   'P 1'
#
loop_
_entity.id
_entity.type
_entity.pdbx_description
1 polymer ?
#
loop_
_entity_poly.entity_id
_entity_poly.type
_entity_poly.pdbx_seq_one_letter_code
_entity_poly.pdbx_strand_id
1 'polypeptide(L)'
;MRREWEPEELIAAWTLLDDDWELVSNKSGATRLGFGLMLKFFELEARFPRHGGEFPKAAVDYVAGQVKVEPGLLADYQWTGSTIEYHRSQIRKALGFRESTRADEDALIEWLASDICPMVLTDEGIRAAMLSRCRNLKIEPPGRTERIVRGCRARFERAFCERVTGCLSADSTAALLELATGADGFLAELKADPGRLGLETLLEEIVKLRRSKALGLPADLFGGFSDKLVASWRARAMASHPSDFAANPEPVRLTLLAALAWCRTAEITDALVNLLIGLVSKVNTKAERRVEQAMYAEAKKVHGKTAKLYSIAEASLAAPDKPVRQVVFPAVGESTLRALVAEAKADAKTYRARVRTVLTSSYSSYYRRMLPKLLAAIEFKCNNTAYRPVMDALDLLGRYADVPSKVRHYDGVDKVPITSVVPDGWREAVVDGDGVIERVSYELCVLVAVKDALRRREIYVEGAARWRNPEEDLPADFEDNRDVHYENLRQPLDAAEFIATLKEAMRTSMADCATAVTKKRSGGTKVKTHRGEPMWHVPDLGKLKTPENLRALHAAVAARWGVIDLLDFLKESDFVTQFTDDFATIATRENTPREVIRKRLLLVLYALGTNIGIKGWPTAASTARARPRCAPPATCSSTATTCATRSRRW
;
A
#
# COMPACT_ATOMS: atom_id res chain seq x y z
N MET A 1 -18.48 -1.26 -24.53
CA MET A 1 -17.82 -1.00 -25.83
C MET A 1 -16.94 0.24 -25.83
N ARG A 2 -15.72 0.06 -26.34
CA ARG A 2 -14.74 1.12 -26.64
C ARG A 2 -15.29 2.13 -27.65
N ARG A 3 -15.13 3.45 -27.39
CA ARG A 3 -15.67 4.53 -28.23
C ARG A 3 -14.68 5.10 -29.26
N GLU A 4 -13.39 5.06 -28.95
CA GLU A 4 -12.34 5.58 -29.83
C GLU A 4 -11.59 4.41 -30.46
N TRP A 5 -11.38 4.48 -31.77
CA TRP A 5 -10.77 3.41 -32.56
C TRP A 5 -9.78 4.02 -33.54
N GLU A 6 -8.58 3.45 -33.57
CA GLU A 6 -7.60 3.79 -34.60
C GLU A 6 -7.93 3.06 -35.92
N PRO A 7 -7.48 3.57 -37.08
CA PRO A 7 -7.81 2.96 -38.38
C PRO A 7 -7.44 1.48 -38.48
N GLU A 8 -6.28 1.07 -37.96
CA GLU A 8 -5.82 -0.32 -37.97
C GLU A 8 -6.72 -1.23 -37.12
N GLU A 9 -7.24 -0.72 -36.00
CA GLU A 9 -8.14 -1.44 -35.11
C GLU A 9 -9.54 -1.59 -35.73
N LEU A 10 -10.01 -0.57 -36.46
CA LEU A 10 -11.26 -0.66 -37.22
C LEU A 10 -11.19 -1.76 -38.28
N ILE A 11 -10.06 -1.85 -39.00
CA ILE A 11 -9.82 -2.92 -39.97
C ILE A 11 -9.84 -4.29 -39.28
N ALA A 12 -9.14 -4.43 -38.15
CA ALA A 12 -9.07 -5.70 -37.45
C ALA A 12 -10.43 -6.17 -36.89
N ALA A 13 -11.28 -5.24 -36.42
CA ALA A 13 -12.47 -5.56 -35.62
C ALA A 13 -13.81 -5.37 -36.35
N TRP A 14 -13.86 -4.53 -37.39
CA TRP A 14 -15.12 -4.12 -38.04
C TRP A 14 -15.17 -4.44 -39.54
N THR A 15 -14.16 -5.10 -40.09
CA THR A 15 -14.21 -5.60 -41.47
C THR A 15 -15.14 -6.80 -41.59
N LEU A 16 -16.03 -6.74 -42.58
CA LEU A 16 -16.89 -7.85 -42.99
C LEU A 16 -16.08 -8.85 -43.82
N LEU A 17 -15.99 -10.08 -43.34
CA LEU A 17 -15.33 -11.21 -44.00
C LEU A 17 -16.30 -11.95 -44.92
N ASP A 18 -15.81 -12.91 -45.70
CA ASP A 18 -16.58 -13.57 -46.76
C ASP A 18 -17.91 -14.17 -46.27
N ASP A 19 -17.90 -14.88 -45.13
CA ASP A 19 -19.12 -15.45 -44.53
C ASP A 19 -20.12 -14.37 -44.06
N ASP A 20 -19.62 -13.19 -43.67
CA ASP A 20 -20.48 -12.07 -43.26
C ASP A 20 -21.26 -11.51 -44.45
N TRP A 21 -20.63 -11.47 -45.63
CA TRP A 21 -21.24 -10.97 -46.85
C TRP A 21 -22.45 -11.81 -47.28
N GLU A 22 -22.41 -13.13 -47.05
CA GLU A 22 -23.56 -14.00 -47.30
C GLU A 22 -24.76 -13.59 -46.43
N LEU A 23 -24.52 -13.29 -45.15
CA LEU A 23 -25.56 -12.88 -44.20
C LEU A 23 -26.12 -11.48 -44.48
N VAL A 24 -25.31 -10.59 -45.07
CA VAL A 24 -25.66 -9.20 -45.39
C VAL A 24 -26.34 -9.08 -46.77
N SER A 25 -26.09 -10.01 -47.70
CA SER A 25 -26.50 -9.96 -49.11
C SER A 25 -28.00 -9.65 -49.34
N ASN A 26 -28.88 -10.29 -48.56
CA ASN A 26 -30.34 -10.21 -48.69
C ASN A 26 -30.96 -8.97 -48.01
N LYS A 27 -30.16 -7.99 -47.61
CA LYS A 27 -30.61 -6.77 -46.89
C LYS A 27 -30.34 -5.53 -47.72
N SER A 28 -31.04 -4.43 -47.45
CA SER A 28 -30.91 -3.17 -48.19
C SER A 28 -30.98 -1.93 -47.29
N GLY A 29 -30.37 -0.82 -47.73
CA GLY A 29 -30.38 0.47 -47.03
C GLY A 29 -30.05 0.35 -45.54
N ALA A 30 -30.90 0.92 -44.69
CA ALA A 30 -30.77 0.90 -43.23
C ALA A 30 -30.64 -0.51 -42.63
N THR A 31 -31.34 -1.51 -43.19
CA THR A 31 -31.27 -2.90 -42.69
C THR A 31 -29.94 -3.57 -42.99
N ARG A 32 -29.30 -3.22 -44.11
CA ARG A 32 -27.97 -3.73 -44.47
C ARG A 32 -26.90 -3.21 -43.52
N LEU A 33 -26.91 -1.90 -43.28
CA LEU A 33 -25.98 -1.23 -42.36
C LEU A 33 -26.22 -1.70 -40.91
N GLY A 34 -27.47 -1.69 -40.45
CA GLY A 34 -27.84 -2.13 -39.10
C GLY A 34 -27.45 -3.58 -38.83
N PHE A 35 -27.66 -4.49 -39.79
CA PHE A 35 -27.25 -5.88 -39.63
C PHE A 35 -25.73 -6.07 -39.58
N GLY A 36 -24.97 -5.45 -40.49
CA GLY A 36 -23.51 -5.53 -40.50
C GLY A 36 -22.89 -5.01 -39.21
N LEU A 37 -23.41 -3.89 -38.70
CA LEU A 37 -23.01 -3.34 -37.40
C LEU A 37 -23.37 -4.26 -36.24
N MET A 38 -24.58 -4.83 -36.22
CA MET A 38 -24.99 -5.78 -35.18
C MET A 38 -24.12 -7.04 -35.18
N LEU A 39 -23.76 -7.56 -36.35
CA LEU A 39 -22.92 -8.75 -36.49
C LEU A 39 -21.55 -8.51 -35.86
N LYS A 40 -20.83 -7.46 -36.30
CA LYS A 40 -19.51 -7.11 -35.76
C LYS A 40 -19.55 -6.73 -34.29
N PHE A 41 -20.59 -6.02 -33.87
CA PHE A 41 -20.79 -5.71 -32.45
C PHE A 41 -20.96 -6.97 -31.61
N PHE A 42 -21.74 -7.96 -32.10
CA PHE A 42 -21.91 -9.22 -31.39
C PHE A 42 -20.61 -10.02 -31.34
N GLU A 43 -19.81 -10.03 -32.40
CA GLU A 43 -18.49 -10.66 -32.39
C GLU A 43 -17.56 -10.06 -31.32
N LEU A 44 -17.64 -8.75 -31.08
CA LEU A 44 -16.80 -8.05 -30.10
C LEU A 44 -17.32 -8.20 -28.67
N GLU A 45 -18.60 -7.95 -28.45
CA GLU A 45 -19.21 -7.81 -27.11
C GLU A 45 -19.99 -9.06 -26.66
N ALA A 46 -20.21 -10.03 -27.56
CA ALA A 46 -21.01 -11.25 -27.33
C ALA A 46 -22.43 -10.99 -26.79
N ARG A 47 -23.01 -9.83 -27.13
CA ARG A 47 -24.39 -9.42 -26.84
C ARG A 47 -24.90 -8.52 -27.95
N PHE A 48 -26.22 -8.34 -28.04
CA PHE A 48 -26.79 -7.35 -28.94
C PHE A 48 -26.75 -5.91 -28.35
N PRO A 49 -26.68 -4.89 -29.21
CA PRO A 49 -26.84 -3.50 -28.81
C PRO A 49 -28.31 -3.22 -28.42
N ARG A 50 -28.51 -2.35 -27.44
CA ARG A 50 -29.83 -1.88 -26.97
C ARG A 50 -30.39 -0.78 -27.86
N HIS A 51 -29.51 0.04 -28.45
CA HIS A 51 -29.88 1.13 -29.35
C HIS A 51 -28.71 1.54 -30.26
N GLY A 52 -28.99 2.27 -31.35
CA GLY A 52 -27.97 2.74 -32.29
C GLY A 52 -26.87 3.63 -31.68
N GLY A 53 -27.14 4.31 -30.56
CA GLY A 53 -26.13 5.10 -29.86
C GLY A 53 -25.00 4.30 -29.20
N GLU A 54 -25.04 2.96 -29.18
CA GLU A 54 -23.93 2.14 -28.67
C GLU A 54 -22.77 2.01 -29.67
N PHE A 55 -23.01 2.22 -30.95
CA PHE A 55 -21.95 2.14 -31.97
C PHE A 55 -21.07 3.39 -31.94
N PRO A 56 -19.75 3.23 -31.99
CA PRO A 56 -18.83 4.32 -32.28
C PRO A 56 -19.10 4.91 -33.66
N LYS A 57 -19.06 6.25 -33.79
CA LYS A 57 -19.26 6.91 -35.09
C LYS A 57 -18.30 6.39 -36.16
N ALA A 58 -17.02 6.22 -35.79
CA ALA A 58 -16.00 5.72 -36.71
C ALA A 58 -16.31 4.29 -37.23
N ALA A 59 -16.89 3.43 -36.38
CA ALA A 59 -17.33 2.10 -36.79
C ALA A 59 -18.55 2.17 -37.73
N VAL A 60 -19.50 3.05 -37.45
CA VAL A 60 -20.66 3.30 -38.34
C VAL A 60 -20.18 3.74 -39.71
N ASP A 61 -19.32 4.78 -39.77
CA ASP A 61 -18.77 5.30 -41.01
C ASP A 61 -17.97 4.23 -41.79
N TYR A 62 -17.16 3.44 -41.08
CA TYR A 62 -16.35 2.38 -41.67
C TYR A 62 -17.18 1.24 -42.27
N VAL A 63 -18.15 0.70 -41.52
CA VAL A 63 -19.03 -0.37 -42.00
C VAL A 63 -19.95 0.13 -43.11
N ALA A 64 -20.45 1.36 -43.01
CA ALA A 64 -21.25 2.02 -44.05
C ALA A 64 -20.50 2.11 -45.39
N GLY A 65 -19.21 2.45 -45.35
CA GLY A 65 -18.33 2.45 -46.51
C GLY A 65 -18.20 1.06 -47.16
N GLN A 66 -18.08 0.00 -46.36
CA GLN A 66 -18.03 -1.38 -46.86
C GLN A 66 -19.32 -1.77 -47.58
N VAL A 67 -20.48 -1.59 -46.92
CA VAL A 67 -21.78 -2.02 -47.45
C VAL A 67 -22.38 -1.06 -48.49
N LYS A 68 -21.70 0.06 -48.78
CA LYS A 68 -22.10 1.13 -49.70
C LYS A 68 -23.45 1.76 -49.35
N VAL A 69 -23.65 2.05 -48.07
CA VAL A 69 -24.86 2.71 -47.53
C VAL A 69 -24.44 4.03 -46.88
N GLU A 70 -25.28 5.06 -46.95
CA GLU A 70 -25.02 6.34 -46.29
C GLU A 70 -25.12 6.17 -44.76
N PRO A 71 -24.15 6.63 -43.95
CA PRO A 71 -24.14 6.41 -42.49
C PRO A 71 -25.41 6.92 -41.76
N GLY A 72 -25.98 8.03 -42.23
CA GLY A 72 -27.20 8.62 -41.67
C GLY A 72 -28.43 7.71 -41.72
N LEU A 73 -28.51 6.81 -42.71
CA LEU A 73 -29.59 5.82 -42.83
C LEU A 73 -29.65 4.83 -41.66
N LEU A 74 -28.63 4.74 -40.80
CA LEU A 74 -28.73 3.96 -39.56
C LEU A 74 -29.87 4.47 -38.65
N ALA A 75 -30.22 5.75 -38.73
CA ALA A 75 -31.33 6.34 -37.97
C ALA A 75 -32.69 5.71 -38.34
N ASP A 76 -32.83 5.21 -39.57
CA ASP A 76 -34.07 4.57 -40.06
C ASP A 76 -34.16 3.08 -39.67
N TYR A 77 -33.10 2.52 -39.07
CA TYR A 77 -33.12 1.14 -38.61
C TYR A 77 -33.97 1.00 -37.33
N GLN A 78 -34.98 0.13 -37.39
CA GLN A 78 -35.86 -0.12 -36.24
C GLN A 78 -35.17 -1.02 -35.20
N TRP A 79 -34.93 -0.45 -34.01
CA TRP A 79 -34.34 -1.15 -32.85
C TRP A 79 -35.34 -2.00 -32.06
N THR A 80 -36.59 -2.05 -32.51
CA THR A 80 -37.68 -2.86 -31.98
C THR A 80 -38.51 -3.42 -33.13
N GLY A 81 -39.16 -4.58 -32.94
CA GLY A 81 -40.03 -5.20 -33.94
C GLY A 81 -39.50 -6.50 -34.53
N SER A 82 -40.25 -7.08 -35.47
CA SER A 82 -39.98 -8.41 -36.03
C SER A 82 -38.67 -8.48 -36.84
N THR A 83 -38.32 -7.40 -37.55
CA THR A 83 -37.10 -7.37 -38.39
C THR A 83 -35.83 -7.51 -37.57
N ILE A 84 -35.70 -6.80 -36.45
CA ILE A 84 -34.53 -6.92 -35.58
C ILE A 84 -34.47 -8.31 -34.90
N GLU A 85 -35.61 -8.88 -34.50
CA GLU A 85 -35.63 -10.23 -33.92
C GLU A 85 -35.21 -11.29 -34.94
N TYR A 86 -35.63 -11.14 -36.21
CA TYR A 86 -35.15 -11.98 -37.30
C TYR A 86 -33.63 -11.84 -37.49
N HIS A 87 -33.11 -10.61 -37.48
CA HIS A 87 -31.67 -10.36 -37.55
C HIS A 87 -30.89 -10.98 -36.38
N ARG A 88 -31.38 -10.84 -35.14
CA ARG A 88 -30.78 -11.45 -33.95
C ARG A 88 -30.73 -12.97 -34.07
N SER A 89 -31.81 -13.58 -34.53
CA SER A 89 -31.88 -15.03 -34.77
C SER A 89 -30.85 -15.50 -35.80
N GLN A 90 -30.73 -14.77 -36.93
CA GLN A 90 -29.72 -15.06 -37.96
C GLN A 90 -28.28 -14.95 -37.41
N ILE A 91 -27.97 -13.89 -36.68
CA ILE A 91 -26.63 -13.66 -36.10
C ILE A 91 -26.30 -14.74 -35.05
N ARG A 92 -27.26 -15.05 -34.17
CA ARG A 92 -27.10 -16.14 -33.19
C ARG A 92 -26.77 -17.47 -33.88
N LYS A 93 -27.54 -17.83 -34.91
CA LYS A 93 -27.31 -19.05 -35.68
C LYS A 93 -25.93 -19.08 -36.32
N ALA A 94 -25.50 -17.97 -36.94
CA ALA A 94 -24.20 -17.87 -37.59
C ALA A 94 -23.03 -18.02 -36.62
N LEU A 95 -23.12 -17.39 -35.44
CA LEU A 95 -22.04 -17.39 -34.45
C LEU A 95 -22.10 -18.58 -33.46
N GLY A 96 -23.10 -19.45 -33.61
CA GLY A 96 -23.33 -20.62 -32.76
C GLY A 96 -23.90 -20.31 -31.38
N PHE A 97 -24.53 -19.14 -31.21
CA PHE A 97 -25.13 -18.71 -29.94
C PHE A 97 -26.61 -19.11 -29.83
N ARG A 98 -27.08 -19.27 -28.59
CA ARG A 98 -28.49 -19.44 -28.25
C ARG A 98 -28.94 -18.41 -27.21
N GLU A 99 -30.25 -18.18 -27.12
CA GLU A 99 -30.83 -17.36 -26.05
C GLU A 99 -30.61 -18.00 -24.68
N SER A 100 -30.47 -17.17 -23.65
CA SER A 100 -30.43 -17.61 -22.26
C SER A 100 -31.80 -18.13 -21.83
N THR A 101 -31.81 -19.31 -21.21
CA THR A 101 -32.99 -19.86 -20.54
C THR A 101 -32.98 -19.54 -19.05
N ARG A 102 -34.10 -19.76 -18.35
CA ARG A 102 -34.14 -19.63 -16.88
C ARG A 102 -33.13 -20.55 -16.18
N ALA A 103 -32.94 -21.77 -16.71
CA ALA A 103 -31.96 -22.71 -16.14
C ALA A 103 -30.52 -22.20 -16.28
N ASP A 104 -30.19 -21.53 -17.40
CA ASP A 104 -28.87 -20.91 -17.57
C ASP A 104 -28.67 -19.74 -16.60
N GLU A 105 -29.71 -18.92 -16.41
CA GLU A 105 -29.67 -17.84 -15.45
C GLU A 105 -29.45 -18.35 -14.02
N ASP A 106 -30.17 -19.39 -13.61
CA ASP A 106 -30.01 -20.01 -12.29
C ASP A 106 -28.59 -20.59 -12.13
N ALA A 107 -28.05 -21.25 -13.16
CA ALA A 107 -26.68 -21.76 -13.17
C ALA A 107 -25.62 -20.64 -13.10
N LEU A 108 -25.84 -19.53 -13.82
CA LEU A 108 -24.98 -18.34 -13.74
C LEU A 108 -25.06 -17.69 -12.36
N ILE A 109 -26.25 -17.60 -11.77
CA ILE A 109 -26.43 -17.02 -10.44
C ILE A 109 -25.66 -17.83 -9.39
N GLU A 110 -25.82 -19.15 -9.42
CA GLU A 110 -25.15 -20.03 -8.47
C GLU A 110 -23.63 -19.97 -8.64
N TRP A 111 -23.14 -20.02 -9.88
CA TRP A 111 -21.71 -19.89 -10.19
C TRP A 111 -21.14 -18.53 -9.74
N LEU A 112 -21.83 -17.43 -10.06
CA LEU A 112 -21.38 -16.09 -9.67
C LEU A 112 -21.31 -15.95 -8.15
N ALA A 113 -22.31 -16.45 -7.42
CA ALA A 113 -22.37 -16.35 -5.97
C ALA A 113 -21.33 -17.23 -5.26
N SER A 114 -21.08 -18.45 -5.76
CA SER A 114 -20.18 -19.42 -5.15
C SER A 114 -18.71 -19.20 -5.51
N ASP A 115 -18.40 -18.90 -6.77
CA ASP A 115 -17.02 -18.88 -7.25
C ASP A 115 -16.48 -17.47 -7.48
N ILE A 116 -17.32 -16.53 -7.94
CA ILE A 116 -16.85 -15.20 -8.38
C ILE A 116 -16.96 -14.15 -7.27
N CYS A 117 -18.10 -13.99 -6.63
CA CYS A 117 -18.32 -13.01 -5.58
C CYS A 117 -17.31 -13.09 -4.40
N PRO A 118 -16.80 -14.27 -3.98
CA PRO A 118 -15.76 -14.33 -2.95
C PRO A 118 -14.40 -13.72 -3.35
N MET A 119 -14.12 -13.66 -4.66
CA MET A 119 -12.84 -13.20 -5.20
C MET A 119 -12.92 -11.82 -5.86
N VAL A 120 -14.08 -11.47 -6.42
CA VAL A 120 -14.30 -10.25 -7.20
C VAL A 120 -15.26 -9.33 -6.46
N LEU A 121 -14.71 -8.23 -5.95
CA LEU A 121 -15.43 -7.31 -5.07
C LEU A 121 -16.14 -6.17 -5.82
N THR A 122 -16.08 -6.10 -7.14
CA THR A 122 -16.72 -5.04 -7.92
C THR A 122 -17.84 -5.60 -8.80
N ASP A 123 -18.95 -4.88 -8.89
CA ASP A 123 -20.08 -5.27 -9.76
C ASP A 123 -19.64 -5.37 -11.22
N GLU A 124 -18.74 -4.48 -11.67
CA GLU A 124 -18.16 -4.54 -13.02
C GLU A 124 -17.35 -5.83 -13.23
N GLY A 125 -16.53 -6.23 -12.26
CA GLY A 125 -15.76 -7.46 -12.35
C GLY A 125 -16.67 -8.69 -12.40
N ILE A 126 -17.74 -8.71 -11.60
CA ILE A 126 -18.75 -9.78 -11.60
C ILE A 126 -19.48 -9.80 -12.96
N ARG A 127 -19.83 -8.63 -13.52
CA ARG A 127 -20.43 -8.52 -14.85
C ARG A 127 -19.49 -9.03 -15.93
N ALA A 128 -18.22 -8.62 -15.92
CA ALA A 128 -17.23 -9.07 -16.89
C ALA A 128 -17.02 -10.59 -16.85
N ALA A 129 -16.98 -11.18 -15.65
CA ALA A 129 -16.91 -12.63 -15.47
C ALA A 129 -18.15 -13.34 -16.04
N MET A 130 -19.35 -12.80 -15.78
CA MET A 130 -20.61 -13.30 -16.35
C MET A 130 -20.60 -13.26 -17.88
N LEU A 131 -20.23 -12.12 -18.48
CA LEU A 131 -20.17 -11.97 -19.94
C LEU A 131 -19.14 -12.93 -20.56
N SER A 132 -17.97 -13.08 -19.93
CA SER A 132 -16.95 -14.03 -20.38
C SER A 132 -17.46 -15.48 -20.35
N ARG A 133 -18.15 -15.89 -19.27
CA ARG A 133 -18.73 -17.23 -19.18
C ARG A 133 -19.84 -17.45 -20.20
N CYS A 134 -20.73 -16.47 -20.39
CA CYS A 134 -21.76 -16.53 -21.43
C CYS A 134 -21.15 -16.73 -22.82
N ARG A 135 -20.07 -16.01 -23.14
CA ARG A 135 -19.33 -16.17 -24.40
C ARG A 135 -18.77 -17.58 -24.58
N ASN A 136 -18.14 -18.12 -23.53
CA ASN A 136 -17.56 -19.48 -23.56
C ASN A 136 -18.63 -20.56 -23.73
N LEU A 137 -19.80 -20.38 -23.11
CA LEU A 137 -20.94 -21.30 -23.23
C LEU A 137 -21.78 -21.08 -24.49
N LYS A 138 -21.44 -20.06 -25.31
CA LYS A 138 -22.22 -19.64 -26.48
C LYS A 138 -23.69 -19.32 -26.13
N ILE A 139 -23.88 -18.64 -25.00
CA ILE A 139 -25.19 -18.17 -24.53
C ILE A 139 -25.22 -16.64 -24.65
N GLU A 140 -26.28 -16.09 -25.22
CA GLU A 140 -26.52 -14.66 -25.21
C GLU A 140 -26.74 -14.18 -23.76
N PRO A 141 -26.01 -13.16 -23.26
CA PRO A 141 -26.19 -12.65 -21.91
C PRO A 141 -27.63 -12.23 -21.63
N PRO A 142 -28.21 -12.63 -20.49
CA PRO A 142 -29.55 -12.23 -20.08
C PRO A 142 -29.73 -10.70 -20.09
N GLY A 143 -30.84 -10.22 -20.64
CA GLY A 143 -31.16 -8.78 -20.70
C GLY A 143 -31.20 -8.07 -19.34
N ARG A 144 -31.34 -8.84 -18.25
CA ARG A 144 -31.36 -8.37 -16.85
C ARG A 144 -30.03 -8.56 -16.09
N THR A 145 -28.90 -8.54 -16.80
CA THR A 145 -27.55 -8.72 -16.26
C THR A 145 -27.29 -7.91 -14.97
N GLU A 146 -27.64 -6.61 -14.94
CA GLU A 146 -27.46 -5.77 -13.73
C GLU A 146 -28.20 -6.30 -12.50
N ARG A 147 -29.43 -6.79 -12.72
CA ARG A 147 -30.26 -7.32 -11.64
C ARG A 147 -29.70 -8.65 -11.14
N ILE A 148 -29.17 -9.47 -12.04
CA ILE A 148 -28.50 -10.73 -11.71
C ILE A 148 -27.25 -10.43 -10.87
N VAL A 149 -26.35 -9.56 -11.33
CA VAL A 149 -25.12 -9.18 -10.63
C VAL A 149 -25.41 -8.70 -9.20
N ARG A 150 -26.34 -7.75 -9.04
CA ARG A 150 -26.74 -7.25 -7.71
C ARG A 150 -27.37 -8.34 -6.84
N GLY A 151 -28.18 -9.21 -7.45
CA GLY A 151 -28.83 -10.33 -6.77
C GLY A 151 -27.82 -11.36 -6.25
N CYS A 152 -26.83 -11.74 -7.07
CA CYS A 152 -25.75 -12.64 -6.69
C CYS A 152 -24.91 -12.06 -5.55
N ARG A 153 -24.54 -10.78 -5.64
CA ARG A 153 -23.80 -10.09 -4.58
C ARG A 153 -24.57 -10.08 -3.27
N ALA A 154 -25.85 -9.72 -3.29
CA ALA A 154 -26.70 -9.72 -2.11
C ALA A 154 -26.88 -11.14 -1.51
N ARG A 155 -26.98 -12.18 -2.36
CA ARG A 155 -27.04 -13.58 -1.93
C ARG A 155 -25.73 -13.99 -1.26
N PHE A 156 -24.59 -13.69 -1.88
CA PHE A 156 -23.26 -13.97 -1.34
C PHE A 156 -23.04 -13.24 0.00
N GLU A 157 -23.32 -11.94 0.08
CA GLU A 157 -23.14 -11.17 1.32
C GLU A 157 -24.00 -11.71 2.46
N ARG A 158 -25.23 -12.16 2.16
CA ARG A 158 -26.09 -12.79 3.16
C ARG A 158 -25.48 -14.09 3.67
N ALA A 159 -25.08 -14.98 2.77
CA ALA A 159 -24.43 -16.25 3.14
C ALA A 159 -23.12 -16.04 3.91
N PHE A 160 -22.34 -15.03 3.52
CA PHE A 160 -21.14 -14.60 4.25
C PHE A 160 -21.47 -14.16 5.67
N CYS A 161 -22.47 -13.28 5.85
CA CYS A 161 -22.88 -12.84 7.18
C CYS A 161 -23.41 -13.99 8.03
N GLU A 162 -24.27 -14.84 7.47
CA GLU A 162 -24.83 -16.01 8.16
C GLU A 162 -23.72 -16.94 8.65
N ARG A 163 -22.74 -17.26 7.79
CA ARG A 163 -21.60 -18.11 8.15
C ARG A 163 -20.72 -17.48 9.24
N VAL A 164 -20.39 -16.20 9.12
CA VAL A 164 -19.59 -15.50 10.14
C VAL A 164 -20.34 -15.48 11.47
N THR A 165 -21.61 -15.09 11.48
CA THR A 165 -22.39 -15.05 12.73
C THR A 165 -22.64 -16.43 13.33
N GLY A 166 -22.77 -17.47 12.51
CA GLY A 166 -22.93 -18.85 12.98
C GLY A 166 -21.69 -19.40 13.70
N CYS A 167 -20.51 -18.82 13.44
CA CYS A 167 -19.28 -19.17 14.15
C CYS A 167 -19.07 -18.39 15.46
N LEU A 168 -19.84 -17.32 15.71
CA LEU A 168 -19.67 -16.49 16.91
C LEU A 168 -20.31 -17.15 18.13
N SER A 169 -19.61 -17.13 19.27
CA SER A 169 -20.20 -17.51 20.55
C SER A 169 -21.20 -16.46 21.04
N ALA A 170 -22.04 -16.82 22.02
CA ALA A 170 -22.94 -15.88 22.67
C ALA A 170 -22.18 -14.70 23.32
N ASP A 171 -21.04 -14.99 23.95
CA ASP A 171 -20.20 -13.99 24.61
C ASP A 171 -19.55 -13.04 23.59
N SER A 172 -19.00 -13.57 22.50
CA SER A 172 -18.41 -12.77 21.41
C SER A 172 -19.48 -11.89 20.76
N THR A 173 -20.69 -12.43 20.58
CA THR A 173 -21.82 -11.68 20.02
C THR A 173 -22.20 -10.52 20.93
N ALA A 174 -22.36 -10.75 22.23
CA ALA A 174 -22.66 -9.71 23.21
C ALA A 174 -21.57 -8.63 23.25
N ALA A 175 -20.30 -9.03 23.25
CA ALA A 175 -19.15 -8.11 23.25
C ALA A 175 -19.11 -7.23 21.99
N LEU A 176 -19.40 -7.79 20.80
CA LEU A 176 -19.47 -7.03 19.56
C LEU A 176 -20.67 -6.07 19.54
N LEU A 177 -21.83 -6.48 20.07
CA LEU A 177 -22.99 -5.59 20.18
C LEU A 177 -22.73 -4.42 21.13
N GLU A 178 -22.05 -4.66 22.25
CA GLU A 178 -21.63 -3.59 23.16
C GLU A 178 -20.63 -2.65 22.48
N LEU A 179 -19.64 -3.20 21.77
CA LEU A 179 -18.70 -2.42 20.97
C LEU A 179 -19.41 -1.50 19.95
N ALA A 180 -20.51 -1.97 19.36
CA ALA A 180 -21.30 -1.21 18.38
C ALA A 180 -21.91 0.07 18.96
N THR A 181 -22.18 0.11 20.26
CA THR A 181 -22.76 1.28 20.94
C THR A 181 -21.77 2.44 21.00
N GLY A 182 -20.47 2.12 21.08
CA GLY A 182 -19.40 3.09 21.30
C GLY A 182 -19.43 3.77 22.66
N ALA A 183 -20.22 3.27 23.63
CA ALA A 183 -20.44 3.93 24.93
C ALA A 183 -19.17 4.01 25.78
N ASP A 184 -18.33 2.97 25.75
CA ASP A 184 -17.07 2.89 26.50
C ASP A 184 -15.86 3.52 25.77
N GLY A 185 -16.10 4.09 24.58
CA GLY A 185 -15.07 4.66 23.71
C GLY A 185 -14.14 3.66 23.02
N PHE A 186 -14.30 2.35 23.26
CA PHE A 186 -13.38 1.33 22.72
C PHE A 186 -13.43 1.24 21.21
N LEU A 187 -14.61 1.43 20.60
CA LEU A 187 -14.73 1.44 19.14
C LEU A 187 -13.85 2.54 18.51
N ALA A 188 -13.78 3.71 19.13
CA ALA A 188 -12.92 4.80 18.66
C ALA A 188 -11.44 4.47 18.87
N GLU A 189 -11.09 3.90 20.02
CA GLU A 189 -9.74 3.44 20.33
C GLU A 189 -9.26 2.34 19.36
N LEU A 190 -10.10 1.35 19.08
CA LEU A 190 -9.81 0.23 18.18
C LEU A 190 -9.50 0.73 16.75
N LYS A 191 -10.24 1.75 16.30
CA LYS A 191 -10.04 2.40 14.98
C LYS A 191 -8.84 3.33 14.93
N ALA A 192 -8.29 3.75 16.07
CA ALA A 192 -7.19 4.70 16.11
C ALA A 192 -5.84 4.01 15.89
N ASP A 193 -5.01 4.62 15.04
CA ASP A 193 -3.61 4.23 14.85
C ASP A 193 -2.77 4.49 16.11
N PRO A 194 -1.63 3.78 16.26
CA PRO A 194 -0.74 3.98 17.40
C PRO A 194 -0.19 5.42 17.46
N GLY A 195 0.01 5.89 18.69
CA GLY A 195 0.62 7.18 18.98
C GLY A 195 2.11 7.28 18.58
N ARG A 196 2.77 8.35 19.03
CA ARG A 196 4.20 8.58 18.73
C ARG A 196 5.07 7.50 19.38
N LEU A 197 6.18 7.15 18.73
CA LEU A 197 7.15 6.18 19.25
C LEU A 197 7.61 6.51 20.68
N GLY A 198 7.14 5.71 21.65
CA GLY A 198 7.35 5.91 23.08
C GLY A 198 6.92 4.70 23.90
N LEU A 199 7.41 4.62 25.14
CA LEU A 199 7.06 3.55 26.07
C LEU A 199 5.57 3.57 26.40
N GLU A 200 5.02 4.75 26.69
CA GLU A 200 3.61 4.88 27.06
C GLU A 200 2.69 4.41 25.92
N THR A 201 2.98 4.79 24.67
CA THR A 201 2.24 4.28 23.50
C THR A 201 2.33 2.75 23.37
N LEU A 202 3.50 2.14 23.63
CA LEU A 202 3.59 0.68 23.64
C LEU A 202 2.71 0.06 24.74
N LEU A 203 2.65 0.66 25.93
CA LEU A 203 1.80 0.17 27.02
C LEU A 203 0.30 0.34 26.71
N GLU A 204 -0.09 1.45 26.10
CA GLU A 204 -1.45 1.72 25.62
C GLU A 204 -1.86 0.68 24.56
N GLU A 205 -1.02 0.42 23.56
CA GLU A 205 -1.30 -0.58 22.52
C GLU A 205 -1.37 -2.01 23.10
N ILE A 206 -0.63 -2.34 24.17
CA ILE A 206 -0.78 -3.63 24.87
C ILE A 206 -2.17 -3.75 25.50
N VAL A 207 -2.66 -2.68 26.14
CA VAL A 207 -4.01 -2.66 26.72
C VAL A 207 -5.05 -2.80 25.60
N LYS A 208 -4.91 -2.04 24.52
CA LYS A 208 -5.78 -2.11 23.34
C LYS A 208 -5.83 -3.52 22.75
N LEU A 209 -4.67 -4.18 22.59
CA LEU A 209 -4.59 -5.56 22.11
C LEU A 209 -5.34 -6.53 23.03
N ARG A 210 -5.17 -6.40 24.35
CA ARG A 210 -5.87 -7.26 25.33
C ARG A 210 -7.38 -7.08 25.26
N ARG A 211 -7.87 -5.83 25.16
CA ARG A 211 -9.30 -5.55 24.98
C ARG A 211 -9.82 -6.14 23.67
N SER A 212 -9.04 -6.07 22.59
CA SER A 212 -9.41 -6.63 21.29
C SER A 212 -9.50 -8.16 21.35
N LYS A 213 -8.52 -8.83 21.97
CA LYS A 213 -8.56 -10.29 22.20
C LYS A 213 -9.72 -10.71 23.10
N ALA A 214 -10.10 -9.89 24.07
CA ALA A 214 -11.23 -10.16 24.97
C ALA A 214 -12.61 -10.15 24.27
N LEU A 215 -12.70 -9.68 23.02
CA LEU A 215 -13.90 -9.88 22.19
C LEU A 215 -14.13 -11.37 21.84
N GLY A 216 -13.14 -12.23 22.06
CA GLY A 216 -13.30 -13.69 21.99
C GLY A 216 -13.65 -14.19 20.60
N LEU A 217 -13.08 -13.61 19.54
CA LEU A 217 -13.31 -14.08 18.17
C LEU A 217 -12.62 -15.44 17.95
N PRO A 218 -13.28 -16.41 17.30
CA PRO A 218 -12.65 -17.69 16.92
C PRO A 218 -11.44 -17.48 15.99
N ALA A 219 -10.37 -18.26 16.17
CA ALA A 219 -9.13 -18.13 15.41
C ALA A 219 -9.24 -18.48 13.91
N ASP A 220 -10.34 -19.07 13.48
CA ASP A 220 -10.63 -19.43 12.09
C ASP A 220 -11.92 -18.76 11.59
N LEU A 221 -12.37 -17.67 12.23
CA LEU A 221 -13.65 -17.01 11.95
C LEU A 221 -13.86 -16.68 10.47
N PHE A 222 -12.78 -16.28 9.79
CA PHE A 222 -12.79 -15.97 8.35
C PHE A 222 -12.11 -17.05 7.48
N GLY A 223 -11.88 -18.24 8.04
CA GLY A 223 -11.31 -19.38 7.32
C GLY A 223 -12.12 -19.74 6.07
N GLY A 224 -11.42 -19.85 4.94
CA GLY A 224 -12.03 -20.11 3.63
C GLY A 224 -12.51 -18.86 2.88
N PHE A 225 -12.36 -17.65 3.45
CA PHE A 225 -12.60 -16.40 2.75
C PHE A 225 -11.30 -15.69 2.38
N SER A 226 -11.33 -14.87 1.33
CA SER A 226 -10.15 -14.12 0.89
C SER A 226 -9.85 -12.94 1.83
N ASP A 227 -8.57 -12.67 2.08
CA ASP A 227 -8.13 -11.51 2.88
C ASP A 227 -8.66 -10.18 2.30
N LYS A 228 -8.78 -10.09 0.97
CA LYS A 228 -9.35 -8.93 0.27
C LYS A 228 -10.81 -8.68 0.66
N LEU A 229 -11.62 -9.74 0.76
CA LEU A 229 -13.01 -9.63 1.20
C LEU A 229 -13.07 -9.11 2.64
N VAL A 230 -12.35 -9.75 3.56
CA VAL A 230 -12.35 -9.35 4.99
C VAL A 230 -11.87 -7.91 5.15
N ALA A 231 -10.80 -7.52 4.44
CA ALA A 231 -10.29 -6.16 4.42
C ALA A 231 -11.33 -5.15 3.91
N SER A 232 -12.15 -5.52 2.91
CA SER A 232 -13.23 -4.65 2.42
C SER A 232 -14.33 -4.42 3.47
N TRP A 233 -14.71 -5.46 4.23
CA TRP A 233 -15.67 -5.34 5.33
C TRP A 233 -15.09 -4.55 6.51
N ARG A 234 -13.81 -4.75 6.82
CA ARG A 234 -13.09 -3.91 7.78
C ARG A 234 -13.06 -2.45 7.33
N ALA A 235 -12.80 -2.15 6.05
CA ALA A 235 -12.78 -0.78 5.52
C ALA A 235 -14.16 -0.10 5.66
N ARG A 236 -15.24 -0.85 5.42
CA ARG A 236 -16.63 -0.42 5.67
C ARG A 236 -16.87 -0.08 7.13
N ALA A 237 -16.49 -0.99 8.02
CA ALA A 237 -16.66 -0.80 9.44
C ALA A 237 -15.82 0.37 9.98
N MET A 238 -14.60 0.57 9.48
CA MET A 238 -13.74 1.71 9.80
C MET A 238 -14.44 3.05 9.52
N ALA A 239 -15.10 3.18 8.37
CA ALA A 239 -15.81 4.39 7.97
C ALA A 239 -17.17 4.59 8.67
N SER A 240 -17.69 3.57 9.37
CA SER A 240 -19.01 3.59 9.99
C SER A 240 -19.02 4.22 11.40
N HIS A 241 -20.06 4.96 11.76
CA HIS A 241 -20.31 5.45 13.11
C HIS A 241 -21.23 4.48 13.90
N PRO A 242 -21.35 4.61 15.24
CA PRO A 242 -22.30 3.82 16.03
C PRO A 242 -23.72 3.80 15.46
N SER A 243 -24.21 4.94 14.96
CA SER A 243 -25.52 5.05 14.31
C SER A 243 -25.64 4.21 13.03
N ASP A 244 -24.56 4.07 12.26
CA ASP A 244 -24.56 3.28 11.03
C ASP A 244 -24.62 1.79 11.36
N PHE A 245 -23.91 1.35 12.41
CA PHE A 245 -24.02 -0.02 12.91
C PHE A 245 -25.45 -0.31 13.37
N ALA A 246 -26.08 0.59 14.13
CA ALA A 246 -27.46 0.44 14.58
C ALA A 246 -28.48 0.35 13.44
N ALA A 247 -28.22 1.01 12.31
CA ALA A 247 -29.09 0.98 11.13
C ALA A 247 -28.98 -0.29 10.29
N ASN A 248 -27.93 -1.10 10.48
CA ASN A 248 -27.73 -2.35 9.75
C ASN A 248 -28.49 -3.51 10.43
N PRO A 249 -29.01 -4.49 9.65
CA PRO A 249 -29.47 -5.76 10.20
C PRO A 249 -28.39 -6.43 11.05
N GLU A 250 -28.80 -7.12 12.10
CA GLU A 250 -27.85 -7.70 13.07
C GLU A 250 -26.75 -8.57 12.45
N PRO A 251 -27.04 -9.49 11.49
CA PRO A 251 -25.97 -10.28 10.87
C PRO A 251 -24.91 -9.43 10.16
N VAL A 252 -25.34 -8.36 9.48
CA VAL A 252 -24.45 -7.44 8.78
C VAL A 252 -23.63 -6.62 9.79
N ARG A 253 -24.29 -6.12 10.85
CA ARG A 253 -23.66 -5.37 11.95
C ARG A 253 -22.56 -6.20 12.62
N LEU A 254 -22.88 -7.44 13.03
CA LEU A 254 -21.93 -8.34 13.67
C LEU A 254 -20.76 -8.67 12.75
N THR A 255 -21.03 -8.96 11.47
CA THR A 255 -19.98 -9.26 10.49
C THR A 255 -19.03 -8.08 10.26
N LEU A 256 -19.57 -6.85 10.17
CA LEU A 256 -18.75 -5.64 10.06
C LEU A 256 -17.83 -5.45 11.28
N LEU A 257 -18.38 -5.61 12.49
CA LEU A 257 -17.63 -5.43 13.74
C LEU A 257 -16.62 -6.56 13.96
N ALA A 258 -16.97 -7.80 13.61
CA ALA A 258 -16.07 -8.94 13.64
C ALA A 258 -14.91 -8.74 12.67
N ALA A 259 -15.16 -8.32 11.41
CA ALA A 259 -14.10 -8.04 10.44
C ALA A 259 -13.20 -6.88 10.92
N LEU A 260 -13.78 -5.83 11.50
CA LEU A 260 -13.03 -4.73 12.11
C LEU A 260 -12.11 -5.24 13.23
N ALA A 261 -12.66 -5.91 14.24
CA ALA A 261 -11.92 -6.38 15.39
C ALA A 261 -10.86 -7.43 15.02
N TRP A 262 -11.18 -8.33 14.10
CA TRP A 262 -10.26 -9.34 13.55
C TRP A 262 -9.01 -8.70 12.94
N CYS A 263 -9.20 -7.87 11.92
CA CYS A 263 -8.08 -7.20 11.25
C CYS A 263 -7.35 -6.25 12.21
N ARG A 264 -8.06 -5.50 13.05
CA ARG A 264 -7.43 -4.57 13.99
C ARG A 264 -6.61 -5.27 15.06
N THR A 265 -6.99 -6.47 15.51
CA THR A 265 -6.18 -7.26 16.43
C THR A 265 -4.81 -7.58 15.82
N ALA A 266 -4.77 -7.97 14.55
CA ALA A 266 -3.53 -8.25 13.84
C ALA A 266 -2.71 -6.97 13.56
N GLU A 267 -3.37 -5.89 13.13
CA GLU A 267 -2.73 -4.59 12.89
C GLU A 267 -2.12 -3.99 14.19
N ILE A 268 -2.79 -4.13 15.33
CA ILE A 268 -2.27 -3.69 16.65
C ILE A 268 -1.07 -4.54 17.05
N THR A 269 -1.13 -5.84 16.82
CA THR A 269 0.02 -6.74 17.07
C THR A 269 1.22 -6.33 16.22
N ASP A 270 1.00 -6.01 14.94
CA ASP A 270 2.05 -5.46 14.07
C ASP A 270 2.60 -4.13 14.56
N ALA A 271 1.71 -3.22 15.00
CA ALA A 271 2.10 -1.94 15.57
C ALA A 271 2.98 -2.11 16.81
N LEU A 272 2.66 -3.07 17.70
CA LEU A 272 3.46 -3.38 18.88
C LEU A 272 4.87 -3.88 18.51
N VAL A 273 4.99 -4.75 17.51
CA VAL A 273 6.30 -5.20 17.01
C VAL A 273 7.11 -4.02 16.45
N ASN A 274 6.47 -3.14 15.67
CA ASN A 274 7.12 -1.94 15.15
C ASN A 274 7.56 -0.98 16.28
N LEU A 275 6.72 -0.79 17.30
CA LEU A 275 7.03 0.02 18.47
C LEU A 275 8.20 -0.57 19.27
N LEU A 276 8.24 -1.90 19.45
CA LEU A 276 9.36 -2.60 20.08
C LEU A 276 10.66 -2.35 19.32
N ILE A 277 10.66 -2.60 18.00
CA ILE A 277 11.85 -2.41 17.15
C ILE A 277 12.34 -0.96 17.19
N GLY A 278 11.40 -0.02 17.10
CA GLY A 278 11.67 1.41 17.18
C GLY A 278 12.21 1.83 18.54
N LEU A 279 11.66 1.29 19.64
CA LEU A 279 12.09 1.63 20.99
C LEU A 279 13.48 1.11 21.29
N VAL A 280 13.79 -0.15 20.95
CA VAL A 280 15.14 -0.71 21.10
C VAL A 280 16.16 0.14 20.34
N SER A 281 15.84 0.52 19.10
CA SER A 281 16.71 1.39 18.29
C SER A 281 16.88 2.79 18.90
N LYS A 282 15.78 3.39 19.37
CA LYS A 282 15.77 4.73 19.98
C LYS A 282 16.59 4.77 21.29
N VAL A 283 16.51 3.71 22.11
CA VAL A 283 17.29 3.60 23.36
C VAL A 283 18.78 3.55 23.05
N ASN A 284 19.20 2.74 22.07
CA ASN A 284 20.58 2.65 21.60
C ASN A 284 21.10 4.01 21.12
N THR A 285 20.42 4.63 20.16
CA THR A 285 20.84 5.93 19.60
C THR A 285 20.86 7.05 20.65
N LYS A 286 19.93 7.05 21.61
CA LYS A 286 19.92 8.06 22.67
C LYS A 286 21.12 7.93 23.61
N ALA A 287 21.55 6.70 23.91
CA ALA A 287 22.73 6.49 24.74
C ALA A 287 24.02 6.90 24.03
N GLU A 288 24.19 6.51 22.77
CA GLU A 288 25.31 6.93 21.92
C GLU A 288 25.43 8.46 21.89
N ARG A 289 24.35 9.16 21.55
CA ARG A 289 24.31 10.64 21.51
C ARG A 289 24.65 11.26 22.86
N ARG A 290 24.19 10.69 23.97
CA ARG A 290 24.48 11.21 25.31
C ARG A 290 25.97 11.08 25.66
N VAL A 291 26.60 9.97 25.28
CA VAL A 291 28.03 9.75 25.48
C VAL A 291 28.87 10.63 24.56
N GLU A 292 28.49 10.75 23.28
CA GLU A 292 29.13 11.68 22.34
C GLU A 292 29.10 13.12 22.86
N GLN A 293 27.97 13.58 23.37
CA GLN A 293 27.84 14.91 23.95
C GLN A 293 28.71 15.08 25.20
N ALA A 294 28.75 14.08 26.09
CA ALA A 294 29.59 14.11 27.28
C ALA A 294 31.09 14.13 26.93
N MET A 295 31.52 13.27 26.00
CA MET A 295 32.91 13.22 25.54
C MET A 295 33.31 14.48 24.78
N TYR A 296 32.42 15.05 23.97
CA TYR A 296 32.66 16.33 23.31
C TYR A 296 32.83 17.47 24.32
N ALA A 297 32.01 17.49 25.38
CA ALA A 297 32.13 18.46 26.47
C ALA A 297 33.42 18.28 27.29
N GLU A 298 33.88 17.05 27.52
CA GLU A 298 35.16 16.74 28.15
C GLU A 298 36.35 17.13 27.25
N ALA A 299 36.28 16.83 25.95
CA ALA A 299 37.32 17.15 24.99
C ALA A 299 37.52 18.68 24.85
N LYS A 300 36.45 19.47 24.90
CA LYS A 300 36.54 20.94 24.98
C LYS A 300 37.32 21.46 26.19
N LYS A 301 37.46 20.67 27.26
CA LYS A 301 38.17 21.05 28.48
C LYS A 301 39.65 20.65 28.47
N VAL A 302 40.09 19.76 27.58
CA VAL A 302 41.48 19.28 27.52
C VAL A 302 42.27 20.12 26.51
N HIS A 303 42.85 21.23 26.98
CA HIS A 303 43.79 22.04 26.19
C HIS A 303 45.18 21.37 26.19
N GLY A 304 45.65 20.89 25.02
CA GLY A 304 47.02 20.36 24.86
C GLY A 304 47.21 19.35 23.72
N LYS A 305 46.17 18.56 23.39
CA LYS A 305 46.21 17.59 22.27
C LYS A 305 46.26 18.28 20.90
N THR A 306 45.57 19.40 20.77
CA THR A 306 45.51 20.21 19.54
C THR A 306 46.89 20.73 19.14
N ALA A 307 47.71 21.15 20.11
CA ALA A 307 49.07 21.64 19.85
C ALA A 307 49.96 20.55 19.21
N LYS A 308 49.87 19.30 19.69
CA LYS A 308 50.62 18.18 19.13
C LYS A 308 50.16 17.81 17.71
N LEU A 309 48.87 17.92 17.41
CA LEU A 309 48.36 17.72 16.05
C LEU A 309 48.86 18.81 15.09
N TYR A 310 48.94 20.07 15.53
CA TYR A 310 49.56 21.14 14.75
C TYR A 310 51.04 20.87 14.48
N SER A 311 51.82 20.42 15.47
CA SER A 311 53.23 20.07 15.26
C SER A 311 53.44 18.93 14.26
N ILE A 312 52.55 17.92 14.24
CA ILE A 312 52.59 16.85 13.23
C ILE A 312 52.28 17.40 11.83
N ALA A 313 51.25 18.24 11.72
CA ALA A 313 50.83 18.82 10.46
C ALA A 313 51.91 19.74 9.88
N GLU A 314 52.49 20.63 10.69
CA GLU A 314 53.60 21.51 10.28
C GLU A 314 54.82 20.73 9.83
N ALA A 315 55.25 19.73 10.61
CA ALA A 315 56.40 18.90 10.25
C ALA A 315 56.15 18.17 8.91
N SER A 316 54.97 17.59 8.74
CA SER A 316 54.61 16.85 7.53
C SER A 316 54.51 17.73 6.29
N LEU A 317 54.02 18.98 6.45
CA LEU A 317 53.94 19.95 5.35
C LEU A 317 55.30 20.55 4.98
N ALA A 318 56.21 20.69 5.95
CA ALA A 318 57.55 21.22 5.72
C ALA A 318 58.47 20.26 4.93
N ALA A 319 58.18 18.96 4.95
CA ALA A 319 58.97 17.95 4.24
C ALA A 319 58.09 16.76 3.77
N PRO A 320 57.25 16.96 2.75
CA PRO A 320 56.21 16.00 2.35
C PRO A 320 56.76 14.68 1.78
N ASP A 321 57.92 14.72 1.12
CA ASP A 321 58.49 13.55 0.45
C ASP A 321 59.50 12.76 1.32
N LYS A 322 59.71 13.19 2.58
CA LYS A 322 60.66 12.54 3.49
C LYS A 322 59.97 11.47 4.35
N PRO A 323 60.69 10.40 4.74
CA PRO A 323 60.11 9.33 5.55
C PRO A 323 59.56 9.86 6.88
N VAL A 324 58.40 9.34 7.31
CA VAL A 324 57.72 9.68 8.59
C VAL A 324 58.66 9.66 9.79
N ARG A 325 59.60 8.70 9.80
CA ARG A 325 60.61 8.54 10.85
C ARG A 325 61.58 9.73 10.97
N GLN A 326 61.83 10.45 9.88
CA GLN A 326 62.72 11.61 9.84
C GLN A 326 61.99 12.95 10.05
N VAL A 327 60.65 12.95 9.96
CA VAL A 327 59.85 14.19 9.93
C VAL A 327 58.90 14.26 11.12
N VAL A 328 58.05 13.25 11.30
CA VAL A 328 56.97 13.27 12.28
C VAL A 328 57.46 12.80 13.66
N PHE A 329 58.35 11.81 13.70
CA PHE A 329 58.86 11.27 14.97
C PHE A 329 59.73 12.25 15.74
N PRO A 330 60.62 13.07 15.12
CA PRO A 330 61.35 14.10 15.85
C PRO A 330 60.45 15.22 16.39
N ALA A 331 59.35 15.54 15.70
CA ALA A 331 58.46 16.63 16.08
C ALA A 331 57.61 16.31 17.33
N VAL A 332 57.18 15.06 17.51
CA VAL A 332 56.25 14.68 18.59
C VAL A 332 56.71 13.46 19.42
N GLY A 333 57.67 12.67 18.92
CA GLY A 333 58.18 11.45 19.55
C GLY A 333 57.40 10.20 19.15
N GLU A 334 58.09 9.12 18.75
CA GLU A 334 57.46 7.84 18.39
C GLU A 334 56.69 7.22 19.58
N SER A 335 57.24 7.30 20.79
CA SER A 335 56.58 6.85 22.01
C SER A 335 55.29 7.63 22.30
N THR A 336 55.30 8.95 22.06
CA THR A 336 54.11 9.81 22.18
C THR A 336 53.04 9.44 21.15
N LEU A 337 53.42 9.14 19.91
CA LEU A 337 52.48 8.72 18.86
C LEU A 337 51.88 7.34 19.17
N ARG A 338 52.69 6.38 19.63
CA ARG A 338 52.20 5.08 20.12
C ARG A 338 51.26 5.26 21.31
N ALA A 339 51.58 6.17 22.24
CA ALA A 339 50.70 6.51 23.36
C ALA A 339 49.39 7.15 22.90
N LEU A 340 49.41 8.05 21.91
CA LEU A 340 48.20 8.65 21.32
C LEU A 340 47.33 7.61 20.58
N VAL A 341 47.94 6.64 19.90
CA VAL A 341 47.21 5.54 19.24
C VAL A 341 46.63 4.57 20.27
N ALA A 342 47.39 4.24 21.33
CA ALA A 342 46.90 3.42 22.44
C ALA A 342 45.78 4.14 23.20
N GLU A 343 45.90 5.45 23.41
CA GLU A 343 44.87 6.32 23.97
C GLU A 343 43.63 6.36 23.08
N ALA A 344 43.76 6.53 21.76
CA ALA A 344 42.62 6.51 20.84
C ALA A 344 41.91 5.14 20.80
N LYS A 345 42.65 4.03 20.90
CA LYS A 345 42.07 2.68 21.04
C LYS A 345 41.41 2.48 22.42
N ALA A 346 42.00 3.04 23.48
CA ALA A 346 41.42 3.08 24.81
C ALA A 346 40.16 3.96 24.85
N ASP A 347 40.10 5.04 24.08
CA ASP A 347 38.95 5.93 23.93
C ASP A 347 37.79 5.20 23.25
N ALA A 348 38.03 4.32 22.28
CA ALA A 348 36.98 3.49 21.69
C ALA A 348 36.41 2.46 22.68
N LYS A 349 37.27 1.77 23.45
CA LYS A 349 36.82 0.84 24.52
C LYS A 349 36.09 1.61 25.63
N THR A 350 36.57 2.78 26.00
CA THR A 350 35.97 3.68 27.00
C THR A 350 34.65 4.26 26.53
N TYR A 351 34.54 4.67 25.27
CA TYR A 351 33.29 5.12 24.64
C TYR A 351 32.23 4.01 24.72
N ARG A 352 32.57 2.80 24.25
CA ARG A 352 31.65 1.64 24.31
C ARG A 352 31.25 1.33 25.76
N ALA A 353 32.18 1.35 26.71
CA ALA A 353 31.88 1.15 28.11
C ALA A 353 30.90 2.20 28.67
N ARG A 354 31.13 3.49 28.37
CA ARG A 354 30.24 4.58 28.77
C ARG A 354 28.86 4.46 28.14
N VAL A 355 28.77 4.08 26.86
CA VAL A 355 27.49 3.85 26.17
C VAL A 355 26.72 2.73 26.86
N ARG A 356 27.38 1.61 27.18
CA ARG A 356 26.76 0.50 27.93
C ARG A 356 26.24 0.95 29.29
N THR A 357 26.97 1.75 30.05
CA THR A 357 26.51 2.26 31.35
C THR A 357 25.25 3.13 31.21
N VAL A 358 25.22 4.02 30.21
CA VAL A 358 24.04 4.86 29.93
C VAL A 358 22.85 4.02 29.46
N LEU A 359 23.08 2.97 28.66
CA LEU A 359 22.05 2.04 28.22
C LEU A 359 21.45 1.26 29.38
N THR A 360 22.31 0.61 30.16
CA THR A 360 21.94 -0.23 31.32
C THR A 360 21.10 0.58 32.31
N SER A 361 21.54 1.81 32.64
CA SER A 361 20.80 2.69 33.55
C SER A 361 19.47 3.19 32.97
N SER A 362 19.43 3.58 31.70
CA SER A 362 18.19 4.05 31.05
C SER A 362 17.16 2.91 30.94
N TYR A 363 17.63 1.71 30.62
CA TYR A 363 16.80 0.53 30.50
C TYR A 363 16.26 0.07 31.85
N SER A 364 17.13 -0.15 32.84
CA SER A 364 16.72 -0.67 34.16
C SER A 364 15.73 0.24 34.89
N SER A 365 15.84 1.56 34.71
CA SER A 365 15.01 2.55 35.39
C SER A 365 13.68 2.85 34.71
N TYR A 366 13.64 2.91 33.37
CA TYR A 366 12.47 3.36 32.63
C TYR A 366 11.92 2.30 31.69
N TYR A 367 12.75 1.76 30.78
CA TYR A 367 12.26 0.91 29.69
C TYR A 367 11.95 -0.53 30.11
N ARG A 368 12.58 -1.08 31.17
CA ARG A 368 12.32 -2.46 31.63
C ARG A 368 10.86 -2.70 31.98
N ARG A 369 10.10 -1.66 32.37
CA ARG A 369 8.64 -1.71 32.62
C ARG A 369 7.83 -2.30 31.45
N MET A 370 8.34 -2.20 30.22
CA MET A 370 7.67 -2.79 29.06
C MET A 370 7.76 -4.30 29.02
N LEU A 371 8.87 -4.88 29.50
CA LEU A 371 9.23 -6.26 29.22
C LEU A 371 8.18 -7.26 29.73
N PRO A 372 7.76 -7.24 31.01
CA PRO A 372 6.76 -8.19 31.51
C PRO A 372 5.43 -8.10 30.77
N LYS A 373 4.99 -6.85 30.49
CA LYS A 373 3.70 -6.59 29.84
C LYS A 373 3.72 -7.03 28.37
N LEU A 374 4.85 -6.83 27.70
CA LEU A 374 5.07 -7.21 26.32
C LEU A 374 5.11 -8.72 26.15
N LEU A 375 5.92 -9.42 26.95
CA LEU A 375 6.04 -10.88 26.91
C LEU A 375 4.70 -11.57 27.25
N ALA A 376 3.90 -10.97 28.13
CA ALA A 376 2.56 -11.48 28.43
C ALA A 376 1.51 -11.18 27.34
N ALA A 377 1.77 -10.23 26.42
CA ALA A 377 0.81 -9.80 25.40
C ALA A 377 1.09 -10.41 24.01
N ILE A 378 2.38 -10.66 23.73
CA ILE A 378 2.89 -11.10 22.44
C ILE A 378 3.50 -12.49 22.59
N GLU A 379 3.08 -13.40 21.71
CA GLU A 379 3.65 -14.73 21.59
C GLU A 379 4.64 -14.74 20.42
N PHE A 380 5.92 -14.90 20.73
CA PHE A 380 6.98 -15.06 19.76
C PHE A 380 7.12 -16.53 19.36
N LYS A 381 7.33 -16.80 18.07
CA LYS A 381 7.55 -18.14 17.54
C LYS A 381 8.71 -18.15 16.53
N CYS A 382 9.23 -19.34 16.27
CA CYS A 382 10.36 -19.57 15.37
C CYS A 382 10.26 -20.99 14.81
N ASN A 383 10.46 -21.14 13.49
CA ASN A 383 10.41 -22.45 12.82
C ASN A 383 11.79 -23.09 12.62
N ASN A 384 12.87 -22.38 12.94
CA ASN A 384 14.24 -22.85 12.72
C ASN A 384 15.03 -23.05 14.01
N THR A 385 16.07 -23.88 13.92
CA THR A 385 16.93 -24.22 15.06
C THR A 385 18.01 -23.17 15.32
N ALA A 386 18.39 -22.39 14.30
CA ALA A 386 19.47 -21.40 14.40
C ALA A 386 19.14 -20.25 15.37
N TYR A 387 17.87 -19.86 15.46
CA TYR A 387 17.40 -18.81 16.36
C TYR A 387 16.74 -19.35 17.64
N ARG A 388 16.78 -20.67 17.87
CA ARG A 388 16.29 -21.28 19.13
C ARG A 388 16.97 -20.71 20.39
N PRO A 389 18.28 -20.41 20.41
CA PRO A 389 18.90 -19.75 21.56
C PRO A 389 18.26 -18.41 21.93
N VAL A 390 17.72 -17.67 20.95
CA VAL A 390 17.01 -16.40 21.19
C VAL A 390 15.64 -16.65 21.83
N MET A 391 14.94 -17.72 21.42
CA MET A 391 13.68 -18.15 22.05
C MET A 391 13.90 -18.60 23.50
N ASP A 392 14.91 -19.43 23.75
CA ASP A 392 15.26 -19.86 25.11
C ASP A 392 15.64 -18.66 26.01
N ALA A 393 16.26 -17.62 25.42
CA ALA A 393 16.56 -16.38 26.12
C ALA A 393 15.30 -15.56 26.42
N LEU A 394 14.32 -15.51 25.51
CA LEU A 394 13.00 -14.89 25.77
C LEU A 394 12.27 -15.60 26.91
N ASP A 395 12.30 -16.94 26.95
CA ASP A 395 11.71 -17.74 28.02
C ASP A 395 12.37 -17.44 29.38
N LEU A 396 13.71 -17.34 29.41
CA LEU A 396 14.45 -16.90 30.60
C LEU A 396 14.03 -15.49 31.05
N LEU A 397 13.90 -14.55 30.10
CA LEU A 397 13.41 -13.20 30.40
C LEU A 397 11.99 -13.22 31.00
N GLY A 398 11.13 -14.11 30.51
CA GLY A 398 9.79 -14.35 31.05
C GLY A 398 9.82 -14.79 32.51
N ARG A 399 10.68 -15.77 32.85
CA ARG A 399 10.85 -16.26 34.24
C ARG A 399 11.34 -15.18 35.20
N TYR A 400 12.11 -14.22 34.70
CA TYR A 400 12.67 -13.11 35.47
C TYR A 400 11.91 -11.78 35.30
N ALA A 401 10.76 -11.79 34.63
CA ALA A 401 10.03 -10.58 34.26
C ALA A 401 9.68 -9.72 35.50
N ASP A 402 9.12 -10.36 36.53
CA ASP A 402 8.67 -9.71 37.77
C ASP A 402 9.79 -9.55 38.81
N VAL A 403 10.97 -10.11 38.56
CA VAL A 403 12.12 -9.96 39.47
C VAL A 403 12.65 -8.51 39.40
N PRO A 404 12.75 -7.79 40.54
CA PRO A 404 13.15 -6.38 40.56
C PRO A 404 14.52 -6.13 39.97
N SER A 405 14.73 -5.04 39.21
CA SER A 405 16.01 -4.69 38.55
C SER A 405 17.23 -4.63 39.50
N LYS A 406 17.01 -4.55 40.82
CA LYS A 406 18.07 -4.57 41.84
C LYS A 406 18.80 -5.92 41.92
N VAL A 407 18.14 -7.02 41.54
CA VAL A 407 18.76 -8.33 41.39
C VAL A 407 19.63 -8.30 40.14
N ARG A 408 20.95 -8.30 40.31
CA ARG A 408 21.89 -8.01 39.21
C ARG A 408 22.26 -9.23 38.37
N HIS A 409 22.10 -10.43 38.90
CA HIS A 409 22.57 -11.65 38.25
C HIS A 409 21.44 -12.66 38.10
N TYR A 410 21.56 -13.52 37.09
CA TYR A 410 20.78 -14.76 37.02
C TYR A 410 21.28 -15.75 38.07
N ASP A 411 20.42 -16.68 38.47
CA ASP A 411 20.81 -17.80 39.33
C ASP A 411 21.82 -18.69 38.61
N GLY A 412 22.82 -19.22 39.33
CA GLY A 412 23.84 -20.10 38.77
C GLY A 412 23.30 -21.44 38.27
N VAL A 413 22.09 -21.84 38.67
CA VAL A 413 21.41 -23.02 38.14
C VAL A 413 20.74 -22.78 36.78
N ASP A 414 20.56 -21.52 36.39
CA ASP A 414 19.91 -21.19 35.13
C ASP A 414 20.84 -21.40 33.93
N LYS A 415 20.34 -22.13 32.94
CA LYS A 415 21.00 -22.20 31.64
C LYS A 415 20.71 -20.92 30.86
N VAL A 416 21.75 -20.10 30.67
CA VAL A 416 21.64 -18.82 29.96
C VAL A 416 22.30 -18.90 28.57
N PRO A 417 21.53 -18.77 27.48
CA PRO A 417 22.08 -18.82 26.12
C PRO A 417 23.01 -17.64 25.78
N ILE A 418 24.31 -17.89 25.61
CA ILE A 418 25.27 -16.84 25.21
C ILE A 418 25.46 -16.79 23.69
N THR A 419 25.65 -17.95 23.05
CA THR A 419 25.89 -18.06 21.61
C THR A 419 24.70 -17.53 20.82
N SER A 420 24.96 -16.73 19.78
CA SER A 420 23.95 -16.09 18.91
C SER A 420 23.04 -15.04 19.59
N VAL A 421 23.12 -14.87 20.91
CA VAL A 421 22.35 -13.89 21.68
C VAL A 421 23.21 -12.70 22.09
N VAL A 422 24.42 -12.96 22.60
CA VAL A 422 25.32 -11.93 23.11
C VAL A 422 26.39 -11.61 22.05
N PRO A 423 26.41 -10.39 21.48
CA PRO A 423 27.47 -9.98 20.57
C PRO A 423 28.85 -9.98 21.24
N ASP A 424 29.91 -10.24 20.49
CA ASP A 424 31.27 -10.33 21.03
C ASP A 424 31.70 -9.09 21.82
N GLY A 425 31.32 -7.90 21.35
CA GLY A 425 31.60 -6.63 22.05
C GLY A 425 30.88 -6.44 23.39
N TRP A 426 29.87 -7.28 23.69
CA TRP A 426 29.12 -7.27 24.94
C TRP A 426 29.52 -8.38 25.91
N ARG A 427 30.27 -9.40 25.48
CA ARG A 427 30.62 -10.56 26.33
C ARG A 427 31.26 -10.15 27.66
N GLU A 428 32.27 -9.27 27.64
CA GLU A 428 32.94 -8.77 28.87
C GLU A 428 32.01 -7.99 29.82
N ALA A 429 30.86 -7.50 29.33
CA ALA A 429 29.87 -6.80 30.17
C ALA A 429 28.74 -7.70 30.65
N VAL A 430 28.54 -8.84 29.99
CA VAL A 430 27.46 -9.77 30.29
C VAL A 430 27.95 -10.91 31.18
N VAL A 431 29.16 -11.43 30.92
CA VAL A 431 29.76 -12.54 31.65
C VAL A 431 30.99 -12.02 32.38
N ASP A 432 31.02 -12.17 33.70
CA ASP A 432 32.19 -11.82 34.49
C ASP A 432 33.26 -12.94 34.48
N GLY A 433 34.37 -12.72 35.20
CA GLY A 433 35.49 -13.67 35.25
C GLY A 433 35.17 -15.01 35.88
N ASP A 434 34.12 -15.08 36.71
CA ASP A 434 33.66 -16.28 37.40
C ASP A 434 32.50 -16.97 36.64
N GLY A 435 32.13 -16.43 35.47
CA GLY A 435 31.06 -16.95 34.63
C GLY A 435 29.65 -16.51 35.05
N VAL A 436 29.54 -15.57 36.01
CA VAL A 436 28.26 -15.03 36.47
C VAL A 436 27.72 -14.03 35.45
N ILE A 437 26.42 -14.08 35.21
CA ILE A 437 25.78 -13.33 34.13
C ILE A 437 25.03 -12.13 34.67
N GLU A 438 25.42 -10.94 34.22
CA GLU A 438 24.74 -9.68 34.52
C GLU A 438 23.44 -9.56 33.73
N ARG A 439 22.33 -9.51 34.47
CA ARG A 439 20.99 -9.65 33.92
C ARG A 439 20.60 -8.48 33.04
N VAL A 440 20.85 -7.23 33.44
CA VAL A 440 20.35 -6.07 32.69
C VAL A 440 21.04 -5.95 31.33
N SER A 441 22.35 -6.21 31.29
CA SER A 441 23.16 -6.24 30.08
C SER A 441 22.77 -7.40 29.17
N TYR A 442 22.46 -8.56 29.76
CA TYR A 442 21.92 -9.70 29.01
C TYR A 442 20.53 -9.39 28.43
N GLU A 443 19.58 -8.88 29.22
CA GLU A 443 18.24 -8.47 28.78
C GLU A 443 18.32 -7.51 27.58
N LEU A 444 19.25 -6.55 27.61
CA LEU A 444 19.53 -5.64 26.48
C LEU A 444 20.04 -6.37 25.23
N CYS A 445 20.94 -7.34 25.39
CA CYS A 445 21.43 -8.16 24.27
C CYS A 445 20.29 -8.97 23.65
N VAL A 446 19.42 -9.57 24.47
CA VAL A 446 18.25 -10.31 24.01
C VAL A 446 17.30 -9.40 23.22
N LEU A 447 17.01 -8.19 23.71
CA LEU A 447 16.15 -7.25 22.99
C LEU A 447 16.72 -6.85 21.62
N VAL A 448 18.05 -6.71 21.50
CA VAL A 448 18.70 -6.45 20.21
C VAL A 448 18.63 -7.68 19.30
N ALA A 449 18.90 -8.88 19.83
CA ALA A 449 18.82 -10.14 19.09
C ALA A 449 17.40 -10.39 18.56
N VAL A 450 16.37 -10.20 19.39
CA VAL A 450 14.96 -10.32 19.03
C VAL A 450 14.59 -9.29 17.96
N LYS A 451 14.99 -8.03 18.11
CA LYS A 451 14.77 -6.99 17.10
C LYS A 451 15.36 -7.39 15.75
N ASP A 452 16.60 -7.89 15.72
CA ASP A 452 17.27 -8.28 14.48
C ASP A 452 16.66 -9.55 13.87
N ALA A 453 16.26 -10.53 14.69
CA ALA A 453 15.57 -11.74 14.25
C ALA A 453 14.18 -11.45 13.67
N LEU A 454 13.39 -10.58 14.32
CA LEU A 454 12.08 -10.11 13.82
C LEU A 454 12.23 -9.43 12.46
N ARG A 455 13.22 -8.53 12.31
CA ARG A 455 13.48 -7.84 11.04
C ARG A 455 13.83 -8.78 9.89
N ARG A 456 14.38 -9.96 10.20
CA ARG A 456 14.69 -11.03 9.24
C ARG A 456 13.55 -12.04 9.08
N ARG A 457 12.46 -11.90 9.86
CA ARG A 457 11.35 -12.87 9.97
C ARG A 457 11.79 -14.29 10.38
N GLU A 458 12.92 -14.38 11.08
CA GLU A 458 13.43 -15.64 11.65
C GLU A 458 12.68 -15.98 12.94
N ILE A 459 12.27 -14.94 13.66
CA ILE A 459 11.25 -14.96 14.70
C ILE A 459 10.04 -14.21 14.15
N TYR A 460 8.86 -14.76 14.38
CA TYR A 460 7.58 -14.17 14.03
C TYR A 460 6.68 -14.08 15.25
N VAL A 461 5.53 -13.44 15.09
CA VAL A 461 4.57 -13.19 16.16
C VAL A 461 3.23 -13.77 15.79
N GLU A 462 2.69 -14.60 16.68
CA GLU A 462 1.36 -15.20 16.52
C GLU A 462 0.27 -14.12 16.51
N GLY A 463 -0.67 -14.24 15.57
CA GLY A 463 -1.78 -13.28 15.41
C GLY A 463 -1.38 -11.92 14.81
N ALA A 464 -0.13 -11.73 14.39
CA ALA A 464 0.28 -10.61 13.55
C ALA A 464 -0.21 -10.78 12.10
N ALA A 465 -0.23 -9.72 11.29
CA ALA A 465 -0.46 -9.84 9.85
C ALA A 465 0.86 -9.71 9.08
N ARG A 466 1.62 -8.65 9.31
CA ARG A 466 2.92 -8.41 8.68
C ARG A 466 4.03 -9.24 9.31
N TRP A 467 3.99 -9.46 10.62
CA TRP A 467 5.02 -10.24 11.34
C TRP A 467 4.57 -11.68 11.63
N ARG A 468 3.64 -12.22 10.84
CA ARG A 468 3.15 -13.61 10.96
C ARG A 468 4.18 -14.64 10.51
N ASN A 469 3.84 -15.91 10.64
CA ASN A 469 4.64 -17.01 10.15
C ASN A 469 4.95 -16.83 8.65
N PRO A 470 6.22 -16.72 8.23
CA PRO A 470 6.56 -16.54 6.82
C PRO A 470 6.16 -17.73 5.93
N GLU A 471 6.00 -18.93 6.49
CA GLU A 471 5.54 -20.10 5.72
C GLU A 471 4.09 -19.96 5.26
N GLU A 472 3.26 -19.19 5.97
CA GLU A 472 1.87 -18.91 5.58
C GLU A 472 1.77 -17.93 4.40
N ASP A 473 2.88 -17.28 4.02
CA ASP A 473 2.94 -16.43 2.82
C ASP A 473 3.16 -17.28 1.54
N LEU A 474 3.43 -18.58 1.67
CA LEU A 474 3.64 -19.50 0.55
C LEU A 474 2.32 -20.10 0.05
N PRO A 475 2.23 -20.41 -1.26
CA PRO A 475 1.14 -21.24 -1.79
C PRO A 475 1.04 -22.59 -1.07
N ALA A 476 -0.18 -23.13 -0.93
CA ALA A 476 -0.40 -24.41 -0.26
C ALA A 476 0.28 -25.60 -0.99
N ASP A 477 0.53 -25.46 -2.29
CA ASP A 477 1.21 -26.44 -3.14
C ASP A 477 2.70 -26.10 -3.37
N PHE A 478 3.27 -25.18 -2.58
CA PHE A 478 4.62 -24.66 -2.83
C PHE A 478 5.69 -25.75 -2.79
N GLU A 479 5.62 -26.67 -1.81
CA GLU A 479 6.61 -27.75 -1.69
C GLU A 479 6.52 -28.74 -2.87
N ASP A 480 5.30 -29.02 -3.35
CA ASP A 480 5.07 -29.97 -4.45
C ASP A 480 5.43 -29.37 -5.82
N ASN A 481 5.32 -28.04 -6.00
CA ASN A 481 5.49 -27.33 -7.27
C ASN A 481 6.60 -26.26 -7.23
N ARG A 482 7.62 -26.47 -6.39
CA ARG A 482 8.66 -25.46 -6.13
C ARG A 482 9.41 -25.03 -7.40
N ASP A 483 9.69 -25.96 -8.31
CA ASP A 483 10.33 -25.70 -9.61
C ASP A 483 9.49 -24.77 -10.49
N VAL A 484 8.20 -25.05 -10.64
CA VAL A 484 7.25 -24.25 -11.44
C VAL A 484 7.13 -22.82 -10.89
N HIS A 485 7.04 -22.68 -9.56
CA HIS A 485 6.94 -21.37 -8.91
C HIS A 485 8.20 -20.52 -9.16
N TYR A 486 9.38 -21.12 -9.08
CA TYR A 486 10.66 -20.43 -9.32
C TYR A 486 10.85 -20.07 -10.80
N GLU A 487 10.45 -20.94 -11.72
CA GLU A 487 10.47 -20.67 -13.16
C GLU A 487 9.59 -19.46 -13.51
N ASN A 488 8.36 -19.42 -12.99
CA ASN A 488 7.43 -18.30 -13.18
C ASN A 488 8.00 -16.96 -12.66
N LEU A 489 8.73 -17.01 -11.54
CA LEU A 489 9.42 -15.85 -10.96
C LEU A 489 10.75 -15.52 -11.65
N ARG A 490 11.22 -16.39 -12.55
CA ARG A 490 12.54 -16.33 -13.19
C ARG A 490 13.67 -16.26 -12.16
N GLN A 491 13.59 -17.09 -11.12
CA GLN A 491 14.57 -17.18 -10.04
C GLN A 491 15.25 -18.56 -10.03
N PRO A 492 16.53 -18.66 -9.62
CA PRO A 492 17.21 -19.95 -9.52
C PRO A 492 16.76 -20.71 -8.27
N LEU A 493 16.74 -22.05 -8.36
CA LEU A 493 16.38 -22.93 -7.24
C LEU A 493 17.43 -22.92 -6.12
N ASP A 494 18.70 -22.68 -6.47
CA ASP A 494 19.81 -22.60 -5.52
C ASP A 494 19.96 -21.19 -4.94
N ALA A 495 19.88 -21.09 -3.63
CA ALA A 495 20.07 -19.84 -2.91
C ALA A 495 21.50 -19.27 -3.09
N ALA A 496 22.51 -20.12 -3.25
CA ALA A 496 23.89 -19.64 -3.45
C ALA A 496 24.04 -18.94 -4.81
N GLU A 497 23.42 -19.47 -5.86
CA GLU A 497 23.36 -18.85 -7.19
C GLU A 497 22.64 -17.51 -7.16
N PHE A 498 21.47 -17.44 -6.50
CA PHE A 498 20.73 -16.19 -6.31
C PHE A 498 21.60 -15.13 -5.61
N ILE A 499 22.24 -15.49 -4.49
CA ILE A 499 23.08 -14.58 -3.71
C ILE A 499 24.30 -14.14 -4.52
N ALA A 500 24.93 -15.04 -5.27
CA ALA A 500 26.07 -14.72 -6.12
C ALA A 500 25.69 -13.71 -7.20
N THR A 501 24.57 -13.94 -7.89
CA THR A 501 24.02 -13.05 -8.91
C THR A 501 23.71 -11.67 -8.35
N LEU A 502 23.05 -11.59 -7.19
CA LEU A 502 22.75 -10.33 -6.52
C LEU A 502 24.03 -9.57 -6.11
N LYS A 503 25.01 -10.27 -5.55
CA LYS A 503 26.31 -9.68 -5.19
C LYS A 503 27.03 -9.14 -6.41
N GLU A 504 26.97 -9.85 -7.53
CA GLU A 504 27.63 -9.42 -8.75
C GLU A 504 26.94 -8.20 -9.39
N ALA A 505 25.61 -8.20 -9.43
CA ALA A 505 24.84 -7.04 -9.86
C ALA A 505 25.14 -5.80 -8.99
N MET A 506 25.23 -5.99 -7.66
CA MET A 506 25.61 -4.93 -6.72
C MET A 506 27.04 -4.42 -6.98
N ARG A 507 28.02 -5.31 -7.12
CA ARG A 507 29.42 -4.94 -7.40
C ARG A 507 29.55 -4.19 -8.71
N THR A 508 28.90 -4.69 -9.77
CA THR A 508 28.86 -4.05 -11.09
C THR A 508 28.26 -2.66 -10.98
N SER A 509 27.09 -2.53 -10.34
CA SER A 509 26.44 -1.22 -10.14
C SER A 509 27.30 -0.26 -9.31
N MET A 510 28.01 -0.75 -8.29
CA MET A 510 28.94 0.06 -7.50
C MET A 510 30.16 0.49 -8.32
N ALA A 511 30.71 -0.40 -9.16
CA ALA A 511 31.83 -0.10 -10.05
C ALA A 511 31.43 0.91 -11.13
N ASP A 512 30.24 0.78 -11.70
CA ASP A 512 29.66 1.71 -12.66
C ASP A 512 29.43 3.08 -12.02
N CYS A 513 28.88 3.11 -10.80
CA CYS A 513 28.72 4.33 -10.02
C CYS A 513 30.07 5.01 -9.75
N ALA A 514 31.05 4.26 -9.25
CA ALA A 514 32.40 4.76 -8.99
C ALA A 514 33.05 5.30 -10.28
N THR A 515 32.90 4.58 -11.38
CA THR A 515 33.38 4.99 -12.70
C THR A 515 32.69 6.27 -13.18
N ALA A 516 31.37 6.36 -13.03
CA ALA A 516 30.59 7.54 -13.40
C ALA A 516 30.99 8.77 -12.56
N VAL A 517 31.26 8.59 -11.27
CA VAL A 517 31.75 9.67 -10.39
C VAL A 517 33.15 10.12 -10.81
N THR A 518 34.09 9.19 -10.99
CA THR A 518 35.47 9.50 -11.41
C THR A 518 35.52 10.17 -12.79
N LYS A 519 34.71 9.69 -13.74
CA LYS A 519 34.61 10.26 -15.10
C LYS A 519 33.72 11.50 -15.17
N LYS A 520 33.18 12.00 -14.05
CA LYS A 520 32.26 13.15 -13.97
C LYS A 520 30.99 13.00 -14.84
N ARG A 521 30.51 11.76 -15.01
CA ARG A 521 29.29 11.39 -15.73
C ARG A 521 28.11 11.07 -14.80
N SER A 522 28.28 11.23 -13.49
CA SER A 522 27.29 10.94 -12.45
C SER A 522 26.18 12.00 -12.30
N GLY A 523 25.95 12.85 -13.31
CA GLY A 523 24.98 13.95 -13.22
C GLY A 523 25.32 14.99 -12.13
N GLY A 524 26.60 15.11 -11.75
CA GLY A 524 27.07 16.00 -10.69
C GLY A 524 27.01 15.40 -9.27
N THR A 525 26.57 14.14 -9.15
CA THR A 525 26.63 13.39 -7.88
C THR A 525 28.09 13.22 -7.45
N LYS A 526 28.39 13.59 -6.21
CA LYS A 526 29.73 13.57 -5.64
C LYS A 526 29.71 13.21 -4.16
N VAL A 527 30.81 12.67 -3.66
CA VAL A 527 31.00 12.47 -2.22
C VAL A 527 31.55 13.78 -1.62
N LYS A 528 30.86 14.33 -0.61
CA LYS A 528 31.29 15.48 0.19
C LYS A 528 31.57 15.01 1.61
N THR A 529 32.54 15.62 2.27
CA THR A 529 32.77 15.39 3.70
C THR A 529 31.83 16.28 4.52
N HIS A 530 31.05 15.70 5.43
CA HIS A 530 30.22 16.43 6.38
C HIS A 530 30.51 15.91 7.79
N ARG A 531 30.93 16.80 8.71
CA ARG A 531 31.37 16.44 10.08
C ARG A 531 32.45 15.33 10.14
N GLY A 532 33.32 15.28 9.15
CA GLY A 532 34.41 14.28 9.08
C GLY A 532 34.01 12.95 8.43
N GLU A 533 32.73 12.76 8.08
CA GLU A 533 32.26 11.54 7.42
C GLU A 533 31.94 11.80 5.93
N PRO A 534 32.24 10.84 5.04
CA PRO A 534 31.87 10.93 3.64
C PRO A 534 30.35 10.76 3.47
N MET A 535 29.70 11.76 2.86
CA MET A 535 28.29 11.72 2.49
C MET A 535 28.10 11.89 0.99
N TRP A 536 27.16 11.13 0.42
CA TRP A 536 26.71 11.34 -0.94
C TRP A 536 25.95 12.65 -1.07
N HIS A 537 26.37 13.48 -2.01
CA HIS A 537 25.67 14.67 -2.44
C HIS A 537 25.17 14.46 -3.87
N VAL A 538 23.88 14.16 -3.98
CA VAL A 538 23.16 14.15 -5.24
C VAL A 538 22.66 15.58 -5.48
N PRO A 539 23.13 16.29 -6.52
CA PRO A 539 22.63 17.63 -6.81
C PRO A 539 21.18 17.55 -7.27
N ASP A 540 20.40 18.58 -6.98
CA ASP A 540 19.08 18.74 -7.58
C ASP A 540 19.22 18.78 -9.10
N LEU A 541 18.27 18.15 -9.79
CA LEU A 541 18.19 18.26 -11.25
C LEU A 541 18.00 19.75 -11.59
N GLY A 542 19.01 20.34 -12.22
CA GLY A 542 18.93 21.72 -12.69
C GLY A 542 17.76 21.87 -13.66
N LYS A 543 17.05 23.00 -13.57
CA LYS A 543 15.96 23.31 -14.50
C LYS A 543 16.50 23.25 -15.93
N LEU A 544 15.97 22.35 -16.75
CA LEU A 544 16.30 22.30 -18.17
C LEU A 544 16.02 23.66 -18.81
N LYS A 545 16.91 24.10 -19.71
CA LYS A 545 16.69 25.33 -20.47
C LYS A 545 15.39 25.16 -21.26
N THR A 546 14.43 26.05 -21.03
CA THR A 546 13.14 26.03 -21.75
C THR A 546 13.43 26.10 -23.26
N PRO A 547 13.05 25.09 -24.05
CA PRO A 547 13.21 25.13 -25.50
C PRO A 547 12.50 26.35 -26.10
N GLU A 548 13.06 26.93 -27.17
CA GLU A 548 12.50 28.16 -27.77
C GLU A 548 11.08 27.93 -28.33
N ASN A 549 10.86 26.76 -28.94
CA ASN A 549 9.54 26.33 -29.41
C ASN A 549 8.52 26.17 -28.27
N LEU A 550 8.94 25.82 -27.04
CA LEU A 550 8.03 25.65 -25.91
C LEU A 550 7.42 26.99 -25.48
N ARG A 551 8.17 28.10 -25.61
CA ARG A 551 7.60 29.44 -25.36
C ARG A 551 6.57 29.82 -26.41
N ALA A 552 6.86 29.59 -27.68
CA ALA A 552 5.92 29.82 -28.76
C ALA A 552 4.66 28.94 -28.61
N LEU A 553 4.83 27.68 -28.20
CA LEU A 553 3.73 26.77 -27.91
C LEU A 553 2.89 27.25 -26.73
N HIS A 554 3.51 27.63 -25.60
CA HIS A 554 2.78 28.19 -24.46
C HIS A 554 2.00 29.44 -24.84
N ALA A 555 2.59 30.34 -25.66
CA ALA A 555 1.91 31.53 -26.15
C ALA A 555 0.73 31.19 -27.07
N ALA A 556 0.89 30.22 -27.98
CA ALA A 556 -0.17 29.76 -28.86
C ALA A 556 -1.31 29.07 -28.09
N VAL A 557 -0.97 28.24 -27.10
CA VAL A 557 -1.92 27.57 -26.20
C VAL A 557 -2.71 28.62 -25.41
N ALA A 558 -2.03 29.59 -24.80
CA ALA A 558 -2.66 30.67 -24.05
C ALA A 558 -3.53 31.57 -24.95
N ALA A 559 -3.09 31.87 -26.18
CA ALA A 559 -3.88 32.65 -27.14
C ALA A 559 -5.14 31.91 -27.60
N ARG A 560 -5.05 30.58 -27.78
CA ARG A 560 -6.17 29.76 -28.28
C ARG A 560 -7.19 29.41 -27.20
N TRP A 561 -6.73 29.11 -25.99
CA TRP A 561 -7.58 28.56 -24.92
C TRP A 561 -7.63 29.41 -23.64
N GLY A 562 -6.77 30.44 -23.51
CA GLY A 562 -6.71 31.29 -22.32
C GLY A 562 -6.13 30.58 -21.10
N VAL A 563 -6.43 31.13 -19.91
CA VAL A 563 -6.15 30.47 -18.63
C VAL A 563 -7.38 29.65 -18.25
N ILE A 564 -7.23 28.33 -18.23
CA ILE A 564 -8.29 27.40 -17.83
C ILE A 564 -8.13 27.11 -16.34
N ASP A 565 -9.23 27.18 -15.59
CA ASP A 565 -9.24 26.76 -14.18
C ASP A 565 -9.06 25.23 -14.12
N LEU A 566 -8.14 24.75 -13.28
CA LEU A 566 -7.84 23.32 -13.17
C LEU A 566 -9.07 22.52 -12.72
N LEU A 567 -9.97 23.10 -11.92
CA LEU A 567 -11.24 22.48 -11.56
C LEU A 567 -12.18 22.38 -12.76
N ASP A 568 -12.21 23.38 -13.64
CA ASP A 568 -12.97 23.31 -14.89
C ASP A 568 -12.41 22.21 -15.81
N PHE A 569 -11.08 22.10 -15.94
CA PHE A 569 -10.46 21.01 -16.68
C PHE A 569 -10.83 19.63 -16.12
N LEU A 570 -10.82 19.48 -14.79
CA LEU A 570 -11.20 18.23 -14.14
C LEU A 570 -12.70 17.92 -14.34
N LYS A 571 -13.56 18.94 -14.27
CA LYS A 571 -15.01 18.82 -14.51
C LYS A 571 -15.30 18.41 -15.96
N GLU A 572 -14.63 19.00 -16.93
CA GLU A 572 -14.78 18.65 -18.36
C GLU A 572 -14.20 17.26 -18.65
N SER A 573 -13.07 16.90 -18.05
CA SER A 573 -12.51 15.55 -18.18
C SER A 573 -13.48 14.49 -17.68
N ASP A 574 -14.10 14.72 -16.52
CA ASP A 574 -15.15 13.85 -15.99
C ASP A 574 -16.43 13.89 -16.84
N PHE A 575 -16.76 15.02 -17.47
CA PHE A 575 -17.90 15.06 -18.40
C PHE A 575 -17.67 14.17 -19.63
N VAL A 576 -16.45 14.13 -20.16
CA VAL A 576 -16.09 13.33 -21.33
C VAL A 576 -15.92 11.85 -20.98
N THR A 577 -15.21 11.55 -19.90
CA THR A 577 -14.80 10.18 -19.56
C THR A 577 -15.73 9.51 -18.57
N GLN A 578 -16.51 10.28 -17.81
CA GLN A 578 -17.33 9.79 -16.70
C GLN A 578 -16.51 9.03 -15.65
N PHE A 579 -15.21 9.34 -15.51
CA PHE A 579 -14.32 8.59 -14.62
C PHE A 579 -14.81 8.60 -13.16
N THR A 580 -15.61 9.58 -12.73
CA THR A 580 -16.18 9.55 -11.38
C THR A 580 -17.10 8.34 -11.16
N ASP A 581 -17.67 7.75 -12.21
CA ASP A 581 -18.53 6.56 -12.16
C ASP A 581 -17.76 5.29 -11.74
N ASP A 582 -16.44 5.27 -11.89
CA ASP A 582 -15.58 4.17 -11.45
C ASP A 582 -15.33 4.17 -9.94
N PHE A 583 -15.68 5.26 -9.23
CA PHE A 583 -15.57 5.31 -7.78
C PHE A 583 -16.74 4.57 -7.13
N ALA A 584 -16.48 3.35 -6.69
CA ALA A 584 -17.44 2.55 -5.95
C ALA A 584 -17.60 3.06 -4.51
N THR A 585 -18.84 3.14 -4.04
CA THR A 585 -19.12 3.37 -2.63
C THR A 585 -18.65 2.18 -1.79
N ILE A 586 -18.04 2.47 -0.66
CA ILE A 586 -17.74 1.47 0.37
C ILE A 586 -19.03 1.11 1.12
N ALA A 587 -20.03 2.00 1.18
CA ALA A 587 -21.27 1.77 1.93
C ALA A 587 -22.21 0.75 1.26
N THR A 588 -23.05 0.09 2.06
CA THR A 588 -24.06 -0.89 1.59
C THR A 588 -25.16 -0.25 0.73
N ARG A 589 -25.35 1.07 0.85
CA ARG A 589 -26.34 1.84 0.11
C ARG A 589 -25.78 3.22 -0.24
N GLU A 590 -26.11 3.70 -1.42
CA GLU A 590 -25.83 5.08 -1.86
C GLU A 590 -27.14 5.88 -1.78
N ASN A 591 -27.27 6.74 -0.76
CA ASN A 591 -28.45 7.59 -0.57
C ASN A 591 -28.19 9.06 -0.97
N THR A 592 -26.98 9.36 -1.42
CA THR A 592 -26.63 10.69 -1.91
C THR A 592 -26.84 10.73 -3.42
N PRO A 593 -27.53 11.74 -3.98
CA PRO A 593 -27.71 11.83 -5.43
C PRO A 593 -26.37 11.84 -6.16
N ARG A 594 -26.31 11.16 -7.32
CA ARG A 594 -25.09 11.00 -8.12
C ARG A 594 -24.41 12.34 -8.42
N GLU A 595 -25.20 13.37 -8.73
CA GLU A 595 -24.68 14.72 -9.00
C GLU A 595 -23.93 15.32 -7.81
N VAL A 596 -24.41 15.07 -6.59
CA VAL A 596 -23.77 15.54 -5.35
C VAL A 596 -22.48 14.76 -5.10
N ILE A 597 -22.47 13.46 -5.34
CA ILE A 597 -21.26 12.62 -5.23
C ILE A 597 -20.21 13.06 -6.24
N ARG A 598 -20.59 13.18 -7.52
CA ARG A 598 -19.74 13.68 -8.60
C ARG A 598 -19.07 14.99 -8.20
N LYS A 599 -19.85 15.98 -7.73
CA LYS A 599 -19.32 17.27 -7.26
C LYS A 599 -18.34 17.11 -6.10
N ARG A 600 -18.66 16.27 -5.11
CA ARG A 600 -17.79 16.02 -3.95
C ARG A 600 -16.49 15.32 -4.36
N LEU A 601 -16.56 14.34 -5.25
CA LEU A 601 -15.40 13.62 -5.77
C LEU A 601 -14.46 14.56 -6.51
N LEU A 602 -14.98 15.38 -7.43
CA LEU A 602 -14.17 16.37 -8.15
C LEU A 602 -13.45 17.33 -7.20
N LEU A 603 -14.14 17.81 -6.17
CA LEU A 603 -13.55 18.69 -5.15
C LEU A 603 -12.49 17.99 -4.29
N VAL A 604 -12.74 16.74 -3.89
CA VAL A 604 -11.79 15.95 -3.10
C VAL A 604 -10.55 15.63 -3.91
N LEU A 605 -10.71 15.18 -5.15
CA LEU A 605 -9.61 14.88 -6.06
C LEU A 605 -8.78 16.12 -6.35
N TYR A 606 -9.43 17.26 -6.57
CA TYR A 606 -8.76 18.54 -6.71
C TYR A 606 -7.96 18.91 -5.45
N ALA A 607 -8.58 18.83 -4.27
CA ALA A 607 -7.94 19.21 -3.00
C ALA A 607 -6.76 18.29 -2.64
N LEU A 608 -6.86 16.99 -2.92
CA LEU A 608 -5.79 16.01 -2.71
C LEU A 608 -4.68 16.18 -3.76
N GLY A 609 -5.03 16.30 -5.04
CA GLY A 609 -4.06 16.44 -6.13
C GLY A 609 -3.28 17.75 -6.09
N THR A 610 -3.85 18.82 -5.52
CA THR A 610 -3.17 20.11 -5.33
C THR A 610 -2.50 20.25 -3.96
N ASN A 611 -2.62 19.25 -3.07
CA ASN A 611 -2.11 19.27 -1.71
C ASN A 611 -2.61 20.47 -0.85
N ILE A 612 -3.72 21.10 -1.24
CA ILE A 612 -4.37 22.20 -0.50
C ILE A 612 -5.12 21.65 0.72
N GLY A 613 -5.57 20.39 0.65
CA GLY A 613 -6.31 19.70 1.70
C GLY A 613 -7.78 20.13 1.80
N ILE A 614 -8.64 19.23 2.25
CA ILE A 614 -10.10 19.40 2.28
C ILE A 614 -10.53 20.56 3.21
N LYS A 615 -9.75 20.84 4.28
CA LYS A 615 -10.02 21.92 5.25
C LYS A 615 -9.61 23.32 4.75
N GLY A 616 -8.71 23.43 3.77
CA GLY A 616 -8.23 24.71 3.23
C GLY A 616 -9.19 25.37 2.22
N TRP A 617 -10.25 24.65 1.83
CA TRP A 617 -11.17 25.05 0.75
C TRP A 617 -12.04 26.29 1.00
N PRO A 618 -12.53 26.60 2.23
CA PRO A 618 -13.41 27.76 2.44
C PRO A 618 -12.76 29.09 2.02
N THR A 619 -11.43 29.16 2.04
CA THR A 619 -10.64 30.36 1.72
C THR A 619 -10.39 30.51 0.21
N ALA A 620 -10.38 29.43 -0.56
CA ALA A 620 -10.08 29.43 -2.00
C ALA A 620 -11.34 29.50 -2.89
N ALA A 621 -12.51 29.12 -2.39
CA ALA A 621 -13.74 29.10 -3.17
C ALA A 621 -14.38 30.49 -3.44
N SER A 622 -13.90 31.54 -2.77
CA SER A 622 -14.41 32.91 -2.93
C SER A 622 -14.04 33.54 -4.28
N THR A 623 -12.98 33.08 -4.93
CA THR A 623 -12.53 33.58 -6.23
C THR A 623 -13.23 32.92 -7.43
N ALA A 624 -13.83 31.74 -7.27
CA ALA A 624 -14.41 30.97 -8.38
C ALA A 624 -15.93 31.16 -8.60
N ARG A 625 -16.68 31.74 -7.65
CA ARG A 625 -18.15 31.91 -7.76
C ARG A 625 -18.63 32.98 -8.75
N ALA A 626 -17.74 33.63 -9.50
CA ALA A 626 -18.05 34.85 -10.26
C ALA A 626 -18.19 34.68 -11.79
N ARG A 627 -18.65 33.53 -12.32
CA ARG A 627 -19.02 33.43 -13.76
C ARG A 627 -20.26 32.56 -14.01
N PRO A 628 -21.36 33.13 -14.55
CA PRO A 628 -22.45 32.33 -15.10
C PRO A 628 -22.12 31.82 -16.51
N ARG A 629 -22.82 30.74 -16.90
CA ARG A 629 -22.73 30.02 -18.17
C ARG A 629 -22.68 30.95 -19.40
N CYS A 630 -21.74 30.73 -20.32
CA CYS A 630 -21.87 31.19 -21.70
C CYS A 630 -22.81 30.23 -22.46
N ALA A 631 -23.98 30.72 -22.86
CA ALA A 631 -24.86 30.08 -23.84
C ALA A 631 -24.33 30.33 -25.27
N PRO A 632 -24.64 29.46 -26.26
CA PRO A 632 -24.23 29.65 -27.66
C PRO A 632 -25.00 30.81 -28.32
N PRO A 633 -24.48 31.41 -29.41
CA PRO A 633 -24.96 32.70 -29.91
C PRO A 633 -26.32 32.56 -30.59
N ALA A 634 -27.32 33.27 -30.05
CA ALA A 634 -28.55 33.60 -30.76
C ALA A 634 -28.49 35.06 -31.23
N THR A 635 -28.98 35.26 -32.45
CA THR A 635 -29.00 36.47 -33.27
C THR A 635 -29.58 37.72 -32.59
N CYS A 636 -29.02 38.88 -32.96
CA CYS A 636 -29.44 40.25 -32.64
C CYS A 636 -30.96 40.50 -32.61
N SER A 637 -31.44 41.17 -31.55
CA SER A 637 -32.24 42.41 -31.68
C SER A 637 -32.32 43.17 -30.36
N SER A 638 -32.44 44.48 -30.51
CA SER A 638 -32.36 45.56 -29.53
C SER A 638 -33.50 45.60 -28.49
N THR A 639 -33.20 45.99 -27.25
CA THR A 639 -33.66 47.24 -26.58
C THR A 639 -33.31 47.25 -25.09
N ALA A 640 -33.13 48.47 -24.56
CA ALA A 640 -32.61 48.83 -23.25
C ALA A 640 -33.60 48.61 -22.08
N THR A 641 -33.09 48.58 -20.84
CA THR A 641 -33.31 49.58 -19.74
C THR A 641 -33.23 48.95 -18.33
N THR A 642 -32.52 49.65 -17.43
CA THR A 642 -32.71 49.77 -15.94
C THR A 642 -32.32 48.64 -14.95
N CYS A 643 -31.23 48.95 -14.22
CA CYS A 643 -31.18 49.26 -12.78
C CYS A 643 -31.49 48.20 -11.69
N ALA A 644 -30.43 47.93 -10.92
CA ALA A 644 -30.33 48.06 -9.46
C ALA A 644 -30.77 46.94 -8.48
N THR A 645 -29.83 46.75 -7.54
CA THR A 645 -29.94 46.50 -6.07
C THR A 645 -30.05 45.08 -5.50
N ARG A 646 -28.95 44.73 -4.78
CA ARG A 646 -28.87 44.14 -3.43
C ARG A 646 -29.83 42.97 -3.08
N SER A 647 -29.27 41.84 -2.68
CA SER A 647 -28.91 41.58 -1.27
C SER A 647 -28.30 40.20 -1.07
N ARG A 648 -27.40 40.12 -0.09
CA ARG A 648 -26.70 38.93 0.38
C ARG A 648 -27.62 38.04 1.22
N ARG A 649 -27.49 36.71 1.10
CA ARG A 649 -27.44 35.74 2.22
C ARG A 649 -27.16 34.31 1.69
N TRP A 650 -26.07 33.73 2.23
CA TRP A 650 -25.55 32.34 2.13
C TRP A 650 -24.73 31.91 0.91
#